data_AF-A0A8H2WXW8-F1
#
_entry.id   AF-A0A8H2WXW8-F1
#
_cell.length_a   1.000
_cell.length_b   1.000
_cell.length_c   1.000
_cell.angle_alpha   90.00
_cell.angle_beta   90.00
_cell.angle_gamma   90.00
#
_symmetry.space_group_name_H-M   'P 1'
#
loop_
_entity.id
_entity.type
_entity.pdbx_description
1 polymer ?
#
loop_
_entity_poly.entity_id
_entity_poly.type
_entity_poly.pdbx_seq_one_letter_code
_entity_poly.pdbx_strand_id
1 'polypeptide(L)'
;MPATSSSHSPTRRVKLDLDNKPPEEPTPKSPKAMNLVPEWATKAASKRRSWKLLARCWVATWVCFILLLPNKALPVMGNAAFFAAIASFIAPPAMALQMYFFAMLTLMIGCLLGWAWGSAAMAAALQARDQVLLSRALISTQQAASNQANPDAYFRKAVFRGDFLDTRSTVVFGVFLGIGAFVLALMRIKSPKLTLASIFGTIFLDVLCSYGPLFPSGQYLILQTFLVSSSIYIAVGLVTIVLIFPETLSHEWLESYAGVLDLAKSLVDIQEKVLTDSPEQLNIETEGNTLSKIDGIQAGLLAAFQAFTAKSPMLNLEFSYGRWSAADIQALELPLRALLTRAPTANLRKLLSKALENMSVAVRDVNSRRYKSVKQEPLDNLRSAREALREALATYKESGRIAIVQPLADAVDSISGKLLDEHGRPTISFRPLFICFVLESNLCWTVEATITLMNQLIELMEERKRNRLWAPTGLRKIGNLLRREEGTAPIQGDVNPMPEPSNDDEYSRMYRRDPDARPPKGIIQNLTYAVCHMEQFATKYTIVTIALWLPQVIKSSAEFTYNEKGLWALIMAQFGLNMYMSDQIGQFVARILGTIGGGVIGMLIWYIGSGHGTGNPYGIAAALGVFILPMLFARLFWTQRMVECIMFSVTSVLVVGYSWIDTHLPSQGNPGYGYEIFWRRVVLVLVGFAASFIMMLLPPQSSRKALRLGTASTVSQVSQLYGLLISSWLTVEEEVENEKADEKEDPVEENKPASHPYEKWQPAFRSKLISVAGALAAQKMQMATIKWERNIRGGWPAEHYEKLLEVQVKMLSDLIQLAGALSVLSPKWRHRLLHKTSFLNPNLISDVMAIFGIVSMSLETGHPVHEVLPSNLLDRSVYHDDQTRSLGERFKRFDRIDGEEAAESAPITDEPLTGQKLMAMEYSTFATGVSAAFHLLHALDQIHLITKELCGTIPLEGYNRWREEYELKHMGRSV
;
A
#
# COMPACT_ATOMS: atom_id res chain seq x y z
N MET A 1 -10.44 -46.41 79.86
CA MET A 1 -11.63 -45.53 79.98
C MET A 1 -11.15 -44.15 80.43
N PRO A 2 -11.74 -43.02 80.00
CA PRO A 2 -12.47 -42.68 78.75
C PRO A 2 -11.48 -42.00 77.73
N ALA A 3 -11.83 -41.35 76.60
CA ALA A 3 -12.92 -41.46 75.61
C ALA A 3 -12.56 -40.69 74.30
N THR A 4 -13.28 -40.98 73.19
CA THR A 4 -13.71 -40.09 72.06
C THR A 4 -12.72 -39.07 71.44
N SER A 5 -12.16 -39.29 70.23
CA SER A 5 -12.75 -39.08 68.86
C SER A 5 -12.70 -37.61 68.37
N SER A 6 -12.47 -37.26 67.09
CA SER A 6 -12.49 -38.01 65.82
C SER A 6 -11.54 -37.42 64.75
N SER A 7 -11.46 -38.08 63.58
CA SER A 7 -10.46 -37.90 62.50
C SER A 7 -10.69 -36.73 61.53
N HIS A 8 -9.59 -36.22 60.92
CA HIS A 8 -9.48 -35.99 59.48
C HIS A 8 -8.02 -36.05 58.99
N SER A 9 -7.81 -36.45 57.74
CA SER A 9 -6.51 -36.79 57.13
C SER A 9 -5.78 -35.60 56.47
N PRO A 10 -4.43 -35.66 56.31
CA PRO A 10 -3.64 -34.49 55.88
C PRO A 10 -3.44 -34.39 54.35
N THR A 11 -3.68 -33.20 53.79
CA THR A 11 -3.26 -32.85 52.43
C THR A 11 -1.77 -32.46 52.39
N ARG A 12 -0.93 -33.37 51.89
CA ARG A 12 0.52 -33.16 51.76
C ARG A 12 0.81 -32.17 50.62
N ARG A 13 0.98 -30.87 50.94
CA ARG A 13 1.53 -29.89 49.99
C ARG A 13 2.95 -30.29 49.60
N VAL A 14 3.16 -30.63 48.34
CA VAL A 14 4.50 -30.71 47.74
C VAL A 14 4.98 -29.29 47.48
N LYS A 15 6.12 -28.90 48.07
CA LYS A 15 6.84 -27.69 47.65
C LYS A 15 7.45 -27.97 46.28
N LEU A 16 7.19 -27.12 45.29
CA LEU A 16 8.07 -27.01 44.14
C LEU A 16 9.22 -26.07 44.51
N ASP A 17 10.45 -26.55 44.42
CA ASP A 17 11.64 -25.72 44.52
C ASP A 17 11.78 -24.88 43.24
N LEU A 18 11.88 -23.55 43.40
CA LEU A 18 11.81 -22.58 42.30
C LEU A 18 13.19 -22.12 41.76
N ASP A 19 14.29 -22.67 42.27
CA ASP A 19 15.65 -22.14 42.04
C ASP A 19 16.48 -22.89 40.98
N ASN A 20 15.88 -23.79 40.19
CA ASN A 20 16.59 -24.49 39.10
C ASN A 20 16.47 -23.74 37.76
N LYS A 21 17.23 -22.64 37.63
CA LYS A 21 17.42 -21.96 36.34
C LYS A 21 18.31 -22.85 35.44
N PRO A 22 17.87 -23.24 34.22
CA PRO A 22 18.74 -24.00 33.32
C PRO A 22 19.96 -23.15 32.92
N PRO A 23 21.11 -23.76 32.62
CA PRO A 23 22.32 -23.02 32.25
C PRO A 23 22.05 -22.22 30.98
N GLU A 24 22.16 -20.89 31.07
CA GLU A 24 22.07 -20.00 29.92
C GLU A 24 23.21 -20.32 28.95
N GLU A 25 22.87 -20.82 27.75
CA GLU A 25 23.81 -20.81 26.64
C GLU A 25 24.29 -19.35 26.42
N PRO A 26 25.60 -19.13 26.24
CA PRO A 26 26.14 -17.77 26.13
C PRO A 26 25.68 -17.13 24.83
N THR A 27 24.56 -16.40 24.90
CA THR A 27 24.11 -15.53 23.81
C THR A 27 25.27 -14.62 23.40
N PRO A 28 25.61 -14.54 22.10
CA PRO A 28 26.77 -13.76 21.66
C PRO A 28 26.50 -12.29 21.92
N LYS A 29 27.14 -11.74 22.96
CA LYS A 29 27.02 -10.34 23.37
C LYS A 29 27.40 -9.45 22.19
N SER A 30 26.41 -8.84 21.55
CA SER A 30 26.64 -7.83 20.53
C SER A 30 27.42 -6.65 21.13
N PRO A 31 28.35 -6.03 20.37
CA PRO A 31 29.10 -4.89 20.89
C PRO A 31 28.14 -3.72 21.17
N LYS A 32 28.29 -3.08 22.34
CA LYS A 32 27.38 -2.04 22.86
C LYS A 32 27.07 -0.88 21.88
N ALA A 33 27.98 -0.60 20.94
CA ALA A 33 27.78 0.39 19.87
C ALA A 33 26.62 0.05 18.91
N MET A 34 26.26 -1.23 18.79
CA MET A 34 25.22 -1.70 17.85
C MET A 34 23.80 -1.40 18.33
N ASN A 35 23.62 -0.98 19.60
CA ASN A 35 22.34 -0.58 20.17
C ASN A 35 21.97 0.89 19.88
N LEU A 36 22.92 1.72 19.43
CA LEU A 36 22.63 3.09 18.96
C LEU A 36 22.19 3.13 17.49
N VAL A 37 22.36 2.03 16.74
CA VAL A 37 22.05 1.96 15.32
C VAL A 37 20.64 1.42 15.14
N PRO A 38 19.73 2.13 14.43
CA PRO A 38 18.37 1.66 14.20
C PRO A 38 18.31 0.28 13.55
N GLU A 39 17.31 -0.54 13.92
CA GLU A 39 17.16 -1.92 13.42
C GLU A 39 17.10 -2.02 11.89
N TRP A 40 16.56 -1.01 11.20
CA TRP A 40 16.53 -0.98 9.73
C TRP A 40 17.95 -0.98 9.15
N ALA A 41 18.89 -0.28 9.78
CA ALA A 41 20.26 -0.13 9.30
C ALA A 41 21.08 -1.38 9.61
N THR A 42 20.93 -1.99 10.79
CA THR A 42 21.59 -3.26 11.11
C THR A 42 21.07 -4.42 10.24
N LYS A 43 19.76 -4.48 9.99
CA LYS A 43 19.12 -5.46 9.08
C LYS A 43 19.48 -5.25 7.60
N ALA A 44 19.77 -4.02 7.19
CA ALA A 44 20.28 -3.72 5.86
C ALA A 44 21.77 -4.08 5.73
N ALA A 45 22.60 -3.69 6.69
CA ALA A 45 24.05 -3.89 6.69
C ALA A 45 24.47 -5.37 6.85
N SER A 46 23.66 -6.21 7.51
CA SER A 46 23.94 -7.65 7.63
C SER A 46 23.79 -8.42 6.31
N LYS A 47 23.05 -7.89 5.33
CA LYS A 47 22.76 -8.57 4.06
C LYS A 47 23.82 -8.27 2.99
N ARG A 48 24.53 -9.30 2.52
CA ARG A 48 25.53 -9.19 1.43
C ARG A 48 24.95 -8.62 0.11
N ARG A 49 23.65 -8.81 -0.16
CA ARG A 49 22.96 -8.22 -1.33
C ARG A 49 22.89 -6.69 -1.24
N SER A 50 22.62 -6.15 -0.05
CA SER A 50 22.59 -4.70 0.21
C SER A 50 23.92 -4.03 -0.16
N TRP A 51 25.05 -4.66 0.18
CA TRP A 51 26.38 -4.15 -0.17
C TRP A 51 26.69 -4.20 -1.67
N LYS A 52 26.25 -5.25 -2.39
CA LYS A 52 26.37 -5.30 -3.86
C LYS A 52 25.57 -4.18 -4.52
N LEU A 53 24.34 -3.97 -4.05
CA LEU A 53 23.45 -2.92 -4.53
C LEU A 53 24.04 -1.53 -4.26
N LEU A 54 24.50 -1.29 -3.02
CA LEU A 54 25.17 -0.06 -2.62
C LEU A 54 26.40 0.21 -3.49
N ALA A 55 27.27 -0.77 -3.70
CA ALA A 55 28.47 -0.62 -4.52
C ALA A 55 28.15 -0.24 -5.97
N ARG A 56 27.13 -0.86 -6.58
CA ARG A 56 26.66 -0.55 -7.93
C ARG A 56 26.17 0.89 -8.05
N CYS A 57 25.30 1.33 -7.14
CA CYS A 57 24.82 2.70 -7.10
C CYS A 57 25.94 3.71 -6.80
N TRP A 58 26.84 3.37 -5.87
CA TRP A 58 27.98 4.20 -5.48
C TRP A 58 28.93 4.46 -6.64
N VAL A 59 29.35 3.41 -7.38
CA VAL A 59 30.18 3.59 -8.58
C VAL A 59 29.49 4.47 -9.61
N ALA A 60 28.20 4.27 -9.87
CA ALA A 60 27.45 5.08 -10.84
C ALA A 60 27.42 6.57 -10.45
N THR A 61 27.04 6.88 -9.21
CA THR A 61 26.99 8.26 -8.70
C THR A 61 28.37 8.90 -8.67
N TRP A 62 29.39 8.16 -8.23
CA TRP A 62 30.76 8.66 -8.14
C TRP A 62 31.38 8.92 -9.51
N VAL A 63 31.17 8.04 -10.50
CA VAL A 63 31.58 8.27 -11.89
C VAL A 63 30.88 9.49 -12.50
N CYS A 64 29.56 9.63 -12.29
CA CYS A 64 28.83 10.82 -12.76
C CYS A 64 29.36 12.12 -12.16
N PHE A 65 29.86 12.10 -10.92
CA PHE A 65 30.54 13.26 -10.34
C PHE A 65 31.97 13.44 -10.85
N ILE A 66 32.76 12.36 -11.02
CA ILE A 66 34.12 12.47 -11.58
C ILE A 66 34.08 13.13 -12.95
N LEU A 67 33.08 12.86 -13.79
CA LEU A 67 32.91 13.49 -15.11
C LEU A 67 32.69 15.02 -15.06
N LEU A 68 32.28 15.60 -13.92
CA LEU A 68 32.18 17.05 -13.72
C LEU A 68 33.55 17.75 -13.69
N LEU A 69 34.59 17.05 -13.23
CA LEU A 69 35.84 17.66 -12.78
C LEU A 69 36.85 17.97 -13.91
N PRO A 70 37.01 17.14 -14.97
CA PRO A 70 37.95 17.43 -16.04
C PRO A 70 37.56 18.66 -16.88
N ASN A 71 38.53 19.54 -17.10
CA ASN A 71 38.41 20.74 -17.96
C ASN A 71 38.00 20.45 -19.42
N LYS A 72 38.06 19.19 -19.89
CA LYS A 72 37.53 18.78 -21.21
C LYS A 72 36.06 18.37 -21.19
N ALA A 73 35.56 17.84 -20.07
CA ALA A 73 34.18 17.39 -19.93
C ALA A 73 33.26 18.51 -19.44
N LEU A 74 33.75 19.33 -18.51
CA LEU A 74 33.01 20.45 -17.92
C LEU A 74 32.42 21.43 -18.95
N PRO A 75 33.13 21.88 -20.01
CA PRO A 75 32.54 22.76 -21.03
C PRO A 75 31.47 22.09 -21.90
N VAL A 76 31.54 20.77 -22.10
CA VAL A 76 30.56 20.00 -22.90
C VAL A 76 29.27 19.78 -22.11
N MET A 77 29.38 19.55 -20.80
CA MET A 77 28.23 19.42 -19.90
C MET A 77 27.64 20.79 -19.49
N GLY A 78 28.48 21.83 -19.46
CA GLY A 78 28.10 23.23 -19.20
C GLY A 78 27.58 23.49 -17.79
N ASN A 79 26.83 24.58 -17.62
CA ASN A 79 26.36 25.08 -16.31
C ASN A 79 25.39 24.14 -15.56
N ALA A 80 24.97 23.03 -16.17
CA ALA A 80 24.11 22.01 -15.58
C ALA A 80 24.84 20.68 -15.29
N ALA A 81 26.18 20.64 -15.38
CA ALA A 81 26.95 19.41 -15.34
C ALA A 81 26.76 18.53 -14.09
N PHE A 82 26.52 19.14 -12.92
CA PHE A 82 26.19 18.41 -11.68
C PHE A 82 24.89 17.60 -11.76
N PHE A 83 24.02 17.88 -12.76
CA PHE A 83 22.70 17.27 -12.88
C PHE A 83 22.78 15.75 -13.14
N ALA A 84 23.88 15.28 -13.74
CA ALA A 84 24.15 13.85 -13.89
C ALA A 84 24.20 13.12 -12.53
N ALA A 85 24.90 13.70 -11.54
CA ALA A 85 24.99 13.15 -10.19
C ALA A 85 23.66 13.28 -9.41
N ILE A 86 22.90 14.36 -9.64
CA ILE A 86 21.55 14.55 -9.07
C ILE A 86 20.58 13.49 -9.56
N ALA A 87 20.53 13.25 -10.88
CA ALA A 87 19.69 12.23 -11.49
C ALA A 87 19.98 10.84 -10.89
N SER A 88 21.26 10.55 -10.60
CA SER A 88 21.68 9.33 -9.90
C SER A 88 21.17 9.19 -8.47
N PHE A 89 20.89 10.27 -7.74
CA PHE A 89 20.30 10.19 -6.39
C PHE A 89 18.77 10.13 -6.40
N ILE A 90 18.14 10.78 -7.38
CA ILE A 90 16.68 10.75 -7.58
C ILE A 90 16.26 9.33 -7.96
N ALA A 91 16.83 8.78 -9.03
CA ALA A 91 16.47 7.49 -9.61
C ALA A 91 17.72 6.59 -9.79
N PRO A 92 18.34 6.13 -8.68
CA PRO A 92 19.58 5.34 -8.71
C PRO A 92 19.43 4.03 -9.49
N PRO A 93 20.54 3.43 -9.98
CA PRO A 93 20.56 2.13 -10.66
C PRO A 93 20.35 0.96 -9.68
N ALA A 94 19.29 1.01 -8.88
CA ALA A 94 19.00 0.08 -7.79
C ALA A 94 18.06 -1.07 -8.22
N MET A 95 17.15 -0.80 -9.15
CA MET A 95 16.20 -1.78 -9.70
C MET A 95 16.83 -2.69 -10.79
N ALA A 96 16.17 -3.81 -11.11
CA ALA A 96 16.55 -4.66 -12.24
C ALA A 96 16.64 -3.90 -13.58
N LEU A 97 17.47 -4.41 -14.50
CA LEU A 97 17.81 -3.76 -15.78
C LEU A 97 16.59 -3.27 -16.58
N GLN A 98 15.59 -4.12 -16.77
CA GLN A 98 14.39 -3.80 -17.54
C GLN A 98 13.57 -2.66 -16.90
N MET A 99 13.45 -2.68 -15.57
CA MET A 99 12.76 -1.65 -14.79
C MET A 99 13.47 -0.30 -14.89
N TYR A 100 14.80 -0.32 -14.81
CA TYR A 100 15.62 0.88 -14.93
C TYR A 100 15.52 1.47 -16.35
N PHE A 101 15.59 0.63 -17.39
CA PHE A 101 15.43 1.07 -18.77
C PHE A 101 14.09 1.76 -19.01
N PHE A 102 12.98 1.17 -18.57
CA PHE A 102 11.66 1.81 -18.68
C PHE A 102 11.58 3.12 -17.89
N ALA A 103 12.13 3.19 -16.67
CA ALA A 103 12.14 4.41 -15.87
C ALA A 103 12.95 5.54 -16.55
N MET A 104 14.12 5.24 -17.11
CA MET A 104 14.95 6.20 -17.85
C MET A 104 14.31 6.63 -19.17
N LEU A 105 13.62 5.72 -19.86
CA LEU A 105 12.85 6.04 -21.07
C LEU A 105 11.68 7.00 -20.75
N THR A 106 10.93 6.74 -19.67
CA THR A 106 9.86 7.62 -19.19
C THR A 106 10.38 8.99 -18.80
N LEU A 107 11.54 9.07 -18.14
CA LEU A 107 12.24 10.33 -17.84
C LEU A 107 12.58 11.10 -19.12
N MET A 108 13.19 10.42 -20.11
CA MET A 108 13.58 11.03 -21.39
C MET A 108 12.36 11.54 -22.18
N ILE A 109 11.26 10.78 -22.21
CA ILE A 109 9.99 11.21 -22.81
C ILE A 109 9.47 12.49 -22.10
N GLY A 110 9.55 12.55 -20.77
CA GLY A 110 9.21 13.76 -20.01
C GLY A 110 10.03 14.98 -20.43
N CYS A 111 11.36 14.85 -20.48
CA CYS A 111 12.28 15.88 -20.95
C CYS A 111 11.94 16.36 -22.38
N LEU A 112 11.69 15.43 -23.30
CA LEU A 112 11.34 15.73 -24.69
C LEU A 112 9.98 16.42 -24.82
N LEU A 113 8.98 16.03 -24.03
CA LEU A 113 7.67 16.68 -24.00
C LEU A 113 7.76 18.13 -23.47
N GLY A 114 8.49 18.33 -22.37
CA GLY A 114 8.74 19.67 -21.82
C GLY A 114 9.51 20.58 -22.79
N TRP A 115 10.54 20.02 -23.45
CA TRP A 115 11.29 20.73 -24.48
C TRP A 115 10.45 21.06 -25.72
N ALA A 116 9.62 20.13 -26.20
CA ALA A 116 8.77 20.35 -27.37
C ALA A 116 7.70 21.43 -27.10
N TRP A 117 7.04 21.37 -25.93
CA TRP A 117 6.05 22.37 -25.54
C TRP A 117 6.68 23.75 -25.32
N GLY A 118 7.84 23.82 -24.65
CA GLY A 118 8.59 25.07 -24.51
C GLY A 118 9.12 25.61 -25.84
N SER A 119 9.53 24.74 -26.78
CA SER A 119 9.94 25.15 -28.13
C SER A 119 8.78 25.72 -28.94
N ALA A 120 7.57 25.17 -28.79
CA ALA A 120 6.36 25.77 -29.35
C ALA A 120 6.07 27.15 -28.74
N ALA A 121 6.24 27.30 -27.42
CA ALA A 121 6.13 28.60 -26.74
C ALA A 121 7.12 29.62 -27.30
N MET A 122 8.40 29.23 -27.47
CA MET A 122 9.45 30.06 -28.07
C MET A 122 9.10 30.49 -29.50
N ALA A 123 8.64 29.57 -30.35
CA ALA A 123 8.26 29.88 -31.72
C ALA A 123 7.09 30.89 -31.80
N ALA A 124 6.05 30.69 -31.00
CA ALA A 124 4.92 31.61 -30.91
C ALA A 124 5.32 32.98 -30.31
N ALA A 125 6.15 32.98 -29.27
CA ALA A 125 6.59 34.19 -28.58
C ALA A 125 7.51 35.07 -29.45
N LEU A 126 8.27 34.50 -30.39
CA LEU A 126 9.06 35.24 -31.37
C LEU A 126 8.20 35.92 -32.43
N GLN A 127 7.12 35.25 -32.88
CA GLN A 127 6.15 35.83 -33.83
C GLN A 127 5.33 36.96 -33.20
N ALA A 128 4.99 36.85 -31.92
CA ALA A 128 4.26 37.89 -31.18
C ALA A 128 5.10 39.14 -30.85
N ARG A 129 6.43 39.07 -31.00
CA ARG A 129 7.38 40.09 -30.53
C ARG A 129 7.44 41.31 -31.44
N ASP A 130 7.51 42.50 -30.84
CA ASP A 130 7.72 43.75 -31.57
C ASP A 130 9.17 43.87 -32.09
N GLN A 131 9.31 43.70 -33.41
CA GLN A 131 10.60 43.76 -34.12
C GLN A 131 11.21 45.18 -34.12
N VAL A 132 10.39 46.23 -34.02
CA VAL A 132 10.85 47.63 -33.96
C VAL A 132 11.42 47.93 -32.58
N LEU A 133 10.77 47.44 -31.52
CA LEU A 133 11.31 47.55 -30.16
C LEU A 133 12.61 46.74 -30.02
N LEU A 134 12.61 45.49 -30.51
CA LEU A 134 13.78 44.61 -30.45
C LEU A 134 14.99 45.19 -31.18
N SER A 135 14.83 45.69 -32.41
CA SER A 135 15.93 46.29 -33.18
C SER A 135 16.50 47.55 -32.51
N ARG A 136 15.66 48.41 -31.93
CA ARG A 136 16.11 49.56 -31.12
C ARG A 136 16.89 49.13 -29.88
N ALA A 137 16.41 48.11 -29.16
CA ALA A 137 17.09 47.56 -27.98
C ALA A 137 18.44 46.91 -28.33
N LEU A 138 18.52 46.20 -29.47
CA LEU A 138 19.78 45.63 -29.97
C LEU A 138 20.78 46.71 -30.35
N ILE A 139 20.39 47.72 -31.14
CA ILE A 139 21.30 48.81 -31.55
C ILE A 139 21.84 49.59 -30.33
N SER A 140 20.97 49.98 -29.40
CA SER A 140 21.40 50.69 -28.18
C SER A 140 22.30 49.84 -27.28
N THR A 141 22.02 48.54 -27.14
CA THR A 141 22.88 47.62 -26.38
C THR A 141 24.22 47.39 -27.07
N GLN A 142 24.25 47.26 -28.40
CA GLN A 142 25.48 47.11 -29.19
C GLN A 142 26.39 48.34 -29.08
N GLN A 143 25.80 49.55 -29.15
CA GLN A 143 26.51 50.82 -28.96
C GLN A 143 27.06 50.94 -27.53
N ALA A 144 26.28 50.60 -26.51
CA ALA A 144 26.74 50.57 -25.12
C ALA A 144 27.83 49.52 -24.88
N ALA A 145 27.75 48.35 -25.54
CA ALA A 145 28.74 47.28 -25.45
C ALA A 145 30.08 47.66 -26.09
N SER A 146 30.07 48.41 -27.19
CA SER A 146 31.30 48.84 -27.89
C SER A 146 32.21 49.76 -27.07
N ASN A 147 31.65 50.41 -26.04
CA ASN A 147 32.38 51.29 -25.11
C ASN A 147 32.92 50.54 -23.88
N GLN A 148 32.80 49.21 -23.82
CA GLN A 148 33.21 48.38 -22.69
C GLN A 148 34.40 47.50 -23.06
N ALA A 149 35.27 47.22 -22.07
CA ALA A 149 36.46 46.38 -22.26
C ALA A 149 36.14 44.93 -22.69
N ASN A 150 34.93 44.44 -22.42
CA ASN A 150 34.44 43.12 -22.86
C ASN A 150 32.99 43.25 -23.38
N PRO A 151 32.78 43.50 -24.69
CA PRO A 151 31.45 43.72 -25.25
C PRO A 151 30.52 42.51 -25.05
N ASP A 152 31.03 41.29 -25.21
CA ASP A 152 30.24 40.05 -25.01
C ASP A 152 29.75 39.86 -23.57
N ALA A 153 30.56 40.26 -22.59
CA ALA A 153 30.19 40.17 -21.18
C ALA A 153 29.09 41.19 -20.84
N TYR A 154 29.20 42.40 -21.40
CA TYR A 154 28.15 43.42 -21.29
C TYR A 154 26.85 42.97 -21.95
N PHE A 155 26.92 42.42 -23.17
CA PHE A 155 25.74 41.91 -23.88
C PHE A 155 25.03 40.79 -23.11
N ARG A 156 25.79 39.81 -22.59
CA ARG A 156 25.24 38.75 -21.71
C ARG A 156 24.57 39.34 -20.46
N LYS A 157 25.16 40.39 -19.86
CA LYS A 157 24.54 41.06 -18.71
C LYS A 157 23.24 41.77 -19.09
N ALA A 158 23.19 42.48 -20.22
CA ALA A 158 21.98 43.14 -20.72
C ALA A 158 20.81 42.16 -20.98
N VAL A 159 21.11 40.95 -21.47
CA VAL A 159 20.12 39.86 -21.60
C VAL A 159 19.47 39.54 -20.24
N PHE A 160 20.25 39.21 -19.22
CA PHE A 160 19.71 38.82 -17.91
C PHE A 160 19.21 39.99 -17.06
N ARG A 161 19.61 41.22 -17.41
CA ARG A 161 18.98 42.47 -16.93
C ARG A 161 17.57 42.69 -17.49
N GLY A 162 17.19 41.93 -18.52
CA GLY A 162 15.88 42.05 -19.15
C GLY A 162 15.77 43.27 -20.07
N ASP A 163 16.88 43.79 -20.62
CA ASP A 163 16.85 44.94 -21.53
C ASP A 163 16.12 44.64 -22.85
N PHE A 164 16.00 43.36 -23.23
CA PHE A 164 15.25 42.88 -24.40
C PHE A 164 13.81 42.43 -24.12
N LEU A 165 13.33 42.48 -22.87
CA LEU A 165 11.99 41.98 -22.52
C LEU A 165 10.89 42.74 -23.28
N ASP A 166 10.00 41.99 -23.91
CA ASP A 166 8.77 42.48 -24.56
C ASP A 166 7.57 41.85 -23.85
N THR A 167 6.60 42.69 -23.47
CA THR A 167 5.32 42.27 -22.87
C THR A 167 4.59 41.26 -23.75
N ARG A 168 4.56 41.43 -25.08
CA ARG A 168 3.84 40.52 -25.98
C ARG A 168 4.43 39.12 -25.96
N SER A 169 5.75 39.04 -26.13
CA SER A 169 6.53 37.79 -26.09
C SER A 169 6.41 37.11 -24.71
N THR A 170 6.51 37.90 -23.63
CA THR A 170 6.40 37.44 -22.25
C THR A 170 5.03 36.82 -21.95
N VAL A 171 3.93 37.48 -22.36
CA VAL A 171 2.56 36.95 -22.16
C VAL A 171 2.38 35.60 -22.84
N VAL A 172 2.92 35.39 -24.05
CA VAL A 172 2.86 34.08 -24.72
C VAL A 172 3.57 33.01 -23.92
N PHE A 173 4.78 33.27 -23.41
CA PHE A 173 5.49 32.32 -22.53
C PHE A 173 4.71 32.01 -21.24
N GLY A 174 4.05 33.01 -20.64
CA GLY A 174 3.21 32.83 -19.45
C GLY A 174 1.99 31.95 -19.70
N VAL A 175 1.32 32.10 -20.85
CA VAL A 175 0.19 31.25 -21.26
C VAL A 175 0.65 29.80 -21.48
N PHE A 176 1.74 29.59 -22.22
CA PHE A 176 2.28 28.25 -22.45
C PHE A 176 2.78 27.57 -21.17
N LEU A 177 3.41 28.32 -20.26
CA LEU A 177 3.81 27.84 -18.94
C LEU A 177 2.58 27.43 -18.12
N GLY A 178 1.55 28.28 -18.07
CA GLY A 178 0.34 28.02 -17.30
C GLY A 178 -0.43 26.78 -17.76
N ILE A 179 -0.62 26.63 -19.08
CA ILE A 179 -1.28 25.46 -19.69
C ILE A 179 -0.42 24.21 -19.52
N GLY A 180 0.90 24.29 -19.77
CA GLY A 180 1.80 23.14 -19.65
C GLY A 180 1.91 22.64 -18.21
N ALA A 181 2.06 23.55 -17.24
CA ALA A 181 2.05 23.22 -15.81
C ALA A 181 0.72 22.57 -15.38
N PHE A 182 -0.42 23.07 -15.88
CA PHE A 182 -1.74 22.50 -15.61
C PHE A 182 -1.86 21.05 -16.12
N VAL A 183 -1.50 20.81 -17.39
CA VAL A 183 -1.55 19.47 -18.01
C VAL A 183 -0.58 18.50 -17.33
N LEU A 184 0.64 18.93 -17.01
CA LEU A 184 1.63 18.09 -16.33
C LEU A 184 1.25 17.78 -14.87
N ALA A 185 0.51 18.67 -14.19
CA ALA A 185 -0.08 18.43 -12.88
C ALA A 185 -1.26 17.43 -12.97
N LEU A 186 -2.15 17.57 -13.96
CA LEU A 186 -3.21 16.58 -14.21
C LEU A 186 -2.67 15.19 -14.54
N MET A 187 -1.61 15.10 -15.36
CA MET A 187 -0.93 13.84 -15.67
C MET A 187 -0.37 13.16 -14.41
N ARG A 188 0.12 13.94 -13.44
CA ARG A 188 0.61 13.43 -12.15
C ARG A 188 -0.50 12.80 -11.30
N ILE A 189 -1.69 13.40 -11.30
CA ILE A 189 -2.87 12.87 -10.58
C ILE A 189 -3.43 11.64 -11.28
N LYS A 190 -3.79 11.75 -12.57
CA LYS A 190 -4.49 10.68 -13.30
C LYS A 190 -3.61 9.48 -13.64
N SER A 191 -2.28 9.64 -13.67
CA SER A 191 -1.37 8.59 -14.14
C SER A 191 -0.10 8.53 -13.27
N PRO A 192 -0.17 8.00 -12.04
CA PRO A 192 0.98 7.96 -11.13
C PRO A 192 2.20 7.22 -11.70
N LYS A 193 2.00 6.26 -12.63
CA LYS A 193 3.07 5.58 -13.39
C LYS A 193 3.93 6.55 -14.22
N LEU A 194 3.39 7.71 -14.63
CA LEU A 194 4.07 8.74 -15.42
C LEU A 194 4.57 9.93 -14.57
N THR A 195 4.60 9.79 -13.23
CA THR A 195 5.07 10.86 -12.32
C THR A 195 6.49 11.34 -12.65
N LEU A 196 7.41 10.44 -13.02
CA LEU A 196 8.76 10.83 -13.45
C LEU A 196 8.74 11.67 -14.74
N ALA A 197 7.90 11.32 -15.72
CA ALA A 197 7.76 12.12 -16.94
C ALA A 197 7.16 13.50 -16.63
N SER A 198 6.14 13.58 -15.75
CA SER A 198 5.55 14.83 -15.28
C SER A 198 6.61 15.74 -14.65
N ILE A 199 7.38 15.21 -13.70
CA ILE A 199 8.41 15.97 -12.96
C ILE A 199 9.47 16.57 -13.90
N PHE A 200 10.10 15.73 -14.74
CA PHE A 200 11.17 16.22 -15.63
C PHE A 200 10.62 17.09 -16.77
N GLY A 201 9.40 16.83 -17.22
CA GLY A 201 8.68 17.70 -18.16
C GLY A 201 8.42 19.09 -17.59
N THR A 202 8.01 19.21 -16.33
CA THR A 202 7.79 20.54 -15.73
C THR A 202 9.10 21.29 -15.53
N ILE A 203 10.17 20.64 -15.03
CA ILE A 203 11.48 21.29 -14.90
C ILE A 203 11.96 21.87 -16.25
N PHE A 204 11.82 21.10 -17.33
CA PHE A 204 12.22 21.54 -18.67
C PHE A 204 11.34 22.72 -19.16
N LEU A 205 10.04 22.66 -18.90
CA LEU A 205 9.12 23.76 -19.20
C LEU A 205 9.46 25.04 -18.42
N ASP A 206 9.70 24.94 -17.12
CA ASP A 206 10.03 26.07 -16.23
C ASP A 206 11.30 26.77 -16.69
N VAL A 207 12.38 26.02 -16.95
CA VAL A 207 13.67 26.55 -17.43
C VAL A 207 13.48 27.31 -18.75
N LEU A 208 12.73 26.74 -19.70
CA LEU A 208 12.57 27.34 -21.02
C LEU A 208 11.64 28.56 -20.97
N CYS A 209 10.50 28.50 -20.29
CA CYS A 209 9.59 29.64 -20.15
C CYS A 209 10.13 30.75 -19.22
N SER A 210 11.06 30.46 -18.31
CA SER A 210 11.69 31.50 -17.46
C SER A 210 12.82 32.23 -18.17
N TYR A 211 13.71 31.52 -18.86
CA TYR A 211 14.85 32.16 -19.54
C TYR A 211 14.54 32.59 -20.99
N GLY A 212 13.59 31.94 -21.66
CA GLY A 212 13.19 32.25 -23.05
C GLY A 212 12.84 33.72 -23.32
N PRO A 213 11.99 34.39 -22.50
CA PRO A 213 11.62 35.80 -22.67
C PRO A 213 12.82 36.77 -22.69
N LEU A 214 13.89 36.45 -21.96
CA LEU A 214 15.05 37.32 -21.79
C LEU A 214 15.92 37.40 -23.06
N PHE A 215 15.97 36.32 -23.85
CA PHE A 215 16.81 36.27 -25.04
C PHE A 215 16.21 37.08 -26.20
N PRO A 216 17.02 37.83 -26.97
CA PRO A 216 16.54 38.57 -28.15
C PRO A 216 16.26 37.67 -29.37
N SER A 217 16.71 36.41 -29.35
CA SER A 217 16.62 35.45 -30.46
C SER A 217 16.18 34.07 -29.99
N GLY A 218 15.65 33.24 -30.90
CA GLY A 218 15.10 31.93 -30.61
C GLY A 218 16.13 30.88 -30.21
N GLN A 219 16.37 30.73 -28.90
CA GLN A 219 17.28 29.72 -28.37
C GLN A 219 16.55 28.42 -28.01
N TYR A 220 16.30 27.58 -29.02
CA TYR A 220 15.65 26.27 -28.83
C TYR A 220 16.51 25.23 -28.08
N LEU A 221 17.82 25.49 -27.93
CA LEU A 221 18.80 24.57 -27.34
C LEU A 221 19.29 24.97 -25.92
N ILE A 222 18.61 25.90 -25.22
CA ILE A 222 18.94 26.28 -23.82
C ILE A 222 19.09 25.03 -22.92
N LEU A 223 18.24 24.02 -23.13
CA LEU A 223 18.19 22.78 -22.36
C LEU A 223 19.22 21.71 -22.77
N GLN A 224 20.07 21.96 -23.78
CA GLN A 224 21.05 20.99 -24.26
C GLN A 224 21.98 20.50 -23.15
N THR A 225 22.42 21.39 -22.26
CA THR A 225 23.28 21.05 -21.10
C THR A 225 22.60 20.10 -20.11
N PHE A 226 21.32 20.30 -19.82
CA PHE A 226 20.51 19.40 -18.99
C PHE A 226 20.28 18.05 -19.68
N LEU A 227 20.01 18.04 -20.99
CA LEU A 227 19.78 16.83 -21.77
C LEU A 227 21.05 15.98 -21.90
N VAL A 228 22.20 16.61 -22.16
CA VAL A 228 23.53 15.97 -22.21
C VAL A 228 23.87 15.37 -20.85
N SER A 229 23.72 16.14 -19.76
CA SER A 229 24.00 15.64 -18.40
C SER A 229 23.09 14.47 -18.00
N SER A 230 21.81 14.50 -18.40
CA SER A 230 20.86 13.40 -18.19
C SER A 230 21.24 12.16 -19.01
N SER A 231 21.62 12.34 -20.28
CA SER A 231 22.03 11.25 -21.17
C SER A 231 23.33 10.57 -20.70
N ILE A 232 24.30 11.35 -20.19
CA ILE A 232 25.51 10.83 -19.57
C ILE A 232 25.16 9.96 -18.35
N TYR A 233 24.25 10.42 -17.48
CA TYR A 233 23.78 9.61 -16.36
C TYR A 233 23.13 8.30 -16.83
N ILE A 234 22.22 8.35 -17.80
CA ILE A 234 21.54 7.16 -18.33
C ILE A 234 22.56 6.15 -18.89
N ALA A 235 23.58 6.62 -19.62
CA ALA A 235 24.65 5.77 -20.13
C ALA A 235 25.48 5.12 -19.01
N VAL A 236 25.93 5.90 -18.01
CA VAL A 236 26.67 5.38 -16.85
C VAL A 236 25.82 4.40 -16.03
N GLY A 237 24.54 4.69 -15.83
CA GLY A 237 23.59 3.82 -15.14
C GLY A 237 23.38 2.49 -15.86
N LEU A 238 23.19 2.51 -17.19
CA LEU A 238 23.08 1.27 -17.98
C LEU A 238 24.37 0.44 -17.94
N VAL A 239 25.53 1.07 -18.11
CA VAL A 239 26.84 0.40 -18.04
C VAL A 239 27.07 -0.21 -16.65
N THR A 240 26.79 0.52 -15.57
CA THR A 240 26.95 0.00 -14.21
C THR A 240 25.97 -1.13 -13.88
N ILE A 241 24.73 -1.10 -14.36
CA ILE A 241 23.78 -2.22 -14.16
C ILE A 241 24.23 -3.47 -14.93
N VAL A 242 24.75 -3.33 -16.15
CA VAL A 242 25.18 -4.48 -16.96
C VAL A 242 26.49 -5.08 -16.42
N LEU A 243 27.45 -4.26 -16.01
CA LEU A 243 28.78 -4.75 -15.61
C LEU A 243 28.92 -5.06 -14.12
N ILE A 244 28.25 -4.30 -13.22
CA ILE A 244 28.46 -4.40 -11.77
C ILE A 244 27.27 -5.09 -11.14
N PHE A 245 27.38 -6.41 -10.92
CA PHE A 245 26.32 -7.25 -10.34
C PHE A 245 24.95 -7.09 -11.08
N PRO A 246 24.86 -7.53 -12.35
CA PRO A 246 23.60 -7.50 -13.09
C PRO A 246 22.55 -8.39 -12.42
N GLU A 247 21.39 -7.80 -12.11
CA GLU A 247 20.19 -8.49 -11.66
C GLU A 247 19.09 -8.34 -12.71
N THR A 248 18.50 -9.46 -13.16
CA THR A 248 17.29 -9.45 -14.01
C THR A 248 16.04 -9.44 -13.12
N LEU A 249 14.91 -9.00 -13.66
CA LEU A 249 13.65 -8.90 -12.94
C LEU A 249 13.21 -10.27 -12.40
N SER A 250 13.42 -11.36 -13.14
CA SER A 250 13.19 -12.73 -12.67
C SER A 250 14.03 -13.08 -11.43
N HIS A 251 15.28 -12.62 -11.35
CA HIS A 251 16.13 -12.85 -10.16
C HIS A 251 15.67 -12.01 -8.97
N GLU A 252 15.27 -10.76 -9.21
CA GLU A 252 14.71 -9.88 -8.18
C GLU A 252 13.36 -10.38 -7.66
N TRP A 253 12.52 -10.92 -8.54
CA TRP A 253 11.21 -11.49 -8.22
C TRP A 253 11.36 -12.77 -7.39
N LEU A 254 12.23 -13.71 -7.78
CA LEU A 254 12.46 -14.94 -7.02
C LEU A 254 13.02 -14.69 -5.62
N GLU A 255 13.89 -13.68 -5.45
CA GLU A 255 14.33 -13.28 -4.10
C GLU A 255 13.22 -12.58 -3.30
N SER A 256 12.31 -11.86 -3.96
CA SER A 256 11.13 -11.27 -3.33
C SER A 256 10.16 -12.37 -2.86
N TYR A 257 9.95 -13.40 -3.68
CA TYR A 257 9.15 -14.59 -3.39
C TYR A 257 9.67 -15.36 -2.18
N ALA A 258 10.98 -15.66 -2.15
CA ALA A 258 11.62 -16.27 -0.98
C ALA A 258 11.49 -15.38 0.28
N GLY A 259 11.53 -14.05 0.13
CA GLY A 259 11.27 -13.11 1.22
C GLY A 259 9.84 -13.16 1.77
N VAL A 260 8.84 -13.43 0.93
CA VAL A 260 7.44 -13.66 1.37
C VAL A 260 7.31 -14.99 2.11
N LEU A 261 7.97 -16.05 1.63
CA LEU A 261 8.04 -17.34 2.34
C LEU A 261 8.71 -17.21 3.72
N ASP A 262 9.81 -16.44 3.84
CA ASP A 262 10.46 -16.16 5.13
C ASP A 262 9.53 -15.39 6.09
N LEU A 263 8.74 -14.44 5.57
CA LEU A 263 7.78 -13.69 6.37
C LEU A 263 6.61 -14.57 6.83
N ALA A 264 6.09 -15.44 5.95
CA ALA A 264 5.09 -16.45 6.30
C ALA A 264 5.63 -17.43 7.37
N LYS A 265 6.88 -17.89 7.23
CA LYS A 265 7.57 -18.69 8.26
C LYS A 265 7.61 -17.94 9.60
N SER A 266 8.05 -16.67 9.60
CA SER A 266 8.14 -15.87 10.83
C SER A 266 6.79 -15.66 11.50
N LEU A 267 5.70 -15.57 10.72
CA LEU A 267 4.34 -15.51 11.24
C LEU A 267 3.95 -16.83 11.91
N VAL A 268 4.26 -17.99 11.31
CA VAL A 268 4.04 -19.33 11.87
C VAL A 268 4.84 -19.55 13.16
N ASP A 269 6.14 -19.21 13.16
CA ASP A 269 7.03 -19.36 14.32
C ASP A 269 6.55 -18.56 15.54
N ILE A 270 5.99 -17.36 15.33
CA ILE A 270 5.42 -16.54 16.42
C ILE A 270 4.12 -17.13 16.97
N GLN A 271 3.37 -17.93 16.20
CA GLN A 271 2.20 -18.63 16.76
C GLN A 271 2.58 -19.66 17.82
N GLU A 272 3.79 -20.22 17.78
CA GLU A 272 4.26 -21.09 18.86
C GLU A 272 4.47 -20.26 20.12
N LYS A 273 5.21 -19.14 20.02
CA LYS A 273 5.46 -18.21 21.12
C LYS A 273 4.17 -17.69 21.78
N VAL A 274 3.20 -17.24 20.99
CA VAL A 274 1.91 -16.72 21.49
C VAL A 274 1.12 -17.73 22.32
N LEU A 275 1.35 -19.04 22.13
CA LEU A 275 0.69 -20.11 22.91
C LEU A 275 1.54 -20.59 24.10
N THR A 276 2.84 -20.27 24.14
CA THR A 276 3.75 -20.65 25.24
C THR A 276 4.05 -19.50 26.19
N ASP A 277 3.93 -18.26 25.74
CA ASP A 277 4.27 -17.06 26.49
C ASP A 277 3.21 -16.76 27.56
N SER A 278 3.64 -16.16 28.66
CA SER A 278 2.76 -15.82 29.79
C SER A 278 1.79 -14.68 29.44
N PRO A 279 0.59 -14.62 30.07
CA PRO A 279 -0.41 -13.58 29.77
C PRO A 279 0.10 -12.15 30.00
N GLU A 280 1.07 -11.94 30.90
CA GLU A 280 1.71 -10.63 31.13
C GLU A 280 2.54 -10.16 29.93
N GLN A 281 3.19 -11.09 29.19
CA GLN A 281 3.99 -10.78 28.00
C GLN A 281 3.13 -10.55 26.74
N LEU A 282 1.83 -10.86 26.83
CA LEU A 282 0.80 -10.61 25.82
C LEU A 282 0.07 -9.28 26.04
N ASN A 283 0.33 -8.54 27.12
CA ASN A 283 -0.37 -7.28 27.40
C ASN A 283 -0.04 -6.18 26.38
N ILE A 284 -1.08 -5.47 25.94
CA ILE A 284 -1.02 -4.44 24.89
C ILE A 284 -0.15 -3.25 25.30
N GLU A 285 -0.07 -2.95 26.60
CA GLU A 285 0.65 -1.80 27.17
C GLU A 285 2.18 -1.99 27.24
N THR A 286 2.71 -3.18 26.98
CA THR A 286 4.16 -3.44 27.05
C THR A 286 4.85 -3.13 25.70
N GLU A 287 5.81 -2.20 25.70
CA GLU A 287 6.59 -1.89 24.50
C GLU A 287 7.27 -3.15 23.92
N GLY A 288 7.01 -3.44 22.64
CA GLY A 288 7.57 -4.61 21.97
C GLY A 288 6.94 -5.95 22.36
N ASN A 289 5.71 -5.97 22.87
CA ASN A 289 4.92 -7.19 23.07
C ASN A 289 4.80 -8.07 21.81
N THR A 290 4.36 -9.31 21.98
CA THR A 290 4.24 -10.27 20.86
C THR A 290 3.15 -9.89 19.85
N LEU A 291 2.08 -9.23 20.29
CA LEU A 291 0.98 -8.74 19.43
C LEU A 291 1.42 -7.66 18.43
N SER A 292 2.10 -6.60 18.87
CA SER A 292 2.63 -5.57 17.95
C SER A 292 3.64 -6.14 16.94
N LYS A 293 4.41 -7.17 17.32
CA LYS A 293 5.30 -7.91 16.41
C LYS A 293 4.52 -8.71 15.35
N ILE A 294 3.36 -9.28 15.70
CA ILE A 294 2.46 -9.94 14.74
C ILE A 294 1.95 -8.91 13.72
N ASP A 295 1.42 -7.79 14.19
CA ASP A 295 0.85 -6.75 13.33
C ASP A 295 1.89 -6.18 12.37
N GLY A 296 3.11 -5.93 12.87
CA GLY A 296 4.26 -5.52 12.05
C GLY A 296 4.67 -6.55 10.99
N ILE A 297 4.58 -7.86 11.30
CA ILE A 297 4.88 -8.93 10.34
C ILE A 297 3.74 -9.11 9.33
N GLN A 298 2.48 -9.00 9.73
CA GLN A 298 1.34 -9.03 8.81
C GLN A 298 1.36 -7.84 7.83
N ALA A 299 1.61 -6.62 8.34
CA ALA A 299 1.80 -5.44 7.50
C ALA A 299 3.02 -5.59 6.58
N GLY A 300 4.13 -6.14 7.08
CA GLY A 300 5.34 -6.41 6.30
C GLY A 300 5.13 -7.46 5.20
N LEU A 301 4.39 -8.53 5.50
CA LEU A 301 4.02 -9.58 4.55
C LEU A 301 3.14 -9.02 3.42
N LEU A 302 2.12 -8.23 3.78
CA LEU A 302 1.19 -7.65 2.81
C LEU A 302 1.88 -6.59 1.94
N ALA A 303 2.76 -5.76 2.50
CA ALA A 303 3.58 -4.81 1.75
C ALA A 303 4.58 -5.53 0.82
N ALA A 304 5.22 -6.61 1.28
CA ALA A 304 6.09 -7.44 0.43
C ALA A 304 5.29 -8.11 -0.70
N PHE A 305 4.06 -8.57 -0.40
CA PHE A 305 3.16 -9.19 -1.37
C PHE A 305 2.81 -8.22 -2.50
N GLN A 306 2.30 -7.03 -2.17
CA GLN A 306 2.02 -5.97 -3.13
C GLN A 306 3.25 -5.59 -3.98
N ALA A 307 4.41 -5.46 -3.33
CA ALA A 307 5.64 -5.04 -3.98
C ALA A 307 6.19 -6.07 -4.99
N PHE A 308 5.93 -7.37 -4.83
CA PHE A 308 6.31 -8.36 -5.83
C PHE A 308 5.22 -8.52 -6.91
N THR A 309 3.93 -8.52 -6.54
CA THR A 309 2.82 -8.61 -7.51
C THR A 309 2.85 -7.45 -8.51
N ALA A 310 3.23 -6.24 -8.07
CA ALA A 310 3.44 -5.10 -8.97
C ALA A 310 4.53 -5.32 -10.05
N LYS A 311 5.46 -6.26 -9.83
CA LYS A 311 6.52 -6.64 -10.78
C LYS A 311 6.11 -7.78 -11.70
N SER A 312 5.13 -8.61 -11.31
CA SER A 312 4.64 -9.75 -12.09
C SER A 312 4.28 -9.43 -13.55
N PRO A 313 3.50 -8.38 -13.90
CA PRO A 313 3.18 -8.10 -15.31
C PRO A 313 4.41 -7.75 -16.16
N MET A 314 5.48 -7.26 -15.55
CA MET A 314 6.72 -6.85 -16.22
C MET A 314 7.69 -8.02 -16.47
N LEU A 315 7.50 -9.18 -15.82
CA LEU A 315 8.32 -10.39 -16.08
C LEU A 315 8.29 -10.83 -17.55
N ASN A 316 7.14 -10.72 -18.21
CA ASN A 316 6.96 -11.12 -19.61
C ASN A 316 7.63 -10.16 -20.62
N LEU A 317 8.24 -9.07 -20.14
CA LEU A 317 8.88 -8.03 -20.95
C LEU A 317 10.41 -8.09 -20.95
N GLU A 318 11.03 -8.97 -20.14
CA GLU A 318 12.49 -9.11 -20.09
C GLU A 318 13.02 -10.34 -20.85
N PHE A 319 14.31 -10.30 -21.17
CA PHE A 319 15.10 -11.50 -21.41
C PHE A 319 15.60 -12.02 -20.07
N SER A 320 15.31 -13.28 -19.74
CA SER A 320 15.80 -13.91 -18.50
C SER A 320 16.66 -15.12 -18.81
N TYR A 321 17.80 -15.25 -18.13
CA TYR A 321 18.67 -16.42 -18.22
C TYR A 321 18.51 -17.24 -16.93
N GLY A 322 17.95 -18.44 -17.01
CA GLY A 322 17.58 -19.21 -15.81
C GLY A 322 16.89 -20.54 -16.12
N ARG A 323 16.50 -21.27 -15.07
CA ARG A 323 15.79 -22.56 -15.22
C ARG A 323 14.31 -22.35 -15.55
N TRP A 324 13.65 -21.46 -14.83
CA TRP A 324 12.22 -21.17 -14.95
C TRP A 324 11.94 -20.01 -15.90
N SER A 325 10.86 -20.12 -16.66
CA SER A 325 10.34 -19.07 -17.54
C SER A 325 9.60 -17.98 -16.77
N ALA A 326 9.33 -16.83 -17.41
CA ALA A 326 8.47 -15.80 -16.84
C ALA A 326 7.04 -16.31 -16.51
N ALA A 327 6.52 -17.27 -17.29
CA ALA A 327 5.23 -17.91 -17.04
C ALA A 327 5.30 -18.95 -15.91
N ASP A 328 6.37 -19.75 -15.86
CA ASP A 328 6.65 -20.71 -14.79
C ASP A 328 6.73 -19.99 -13.43
N ILE A 329 7.37 -18.81 -13.41
CA ILE A 329 7.49 -17.93 -12.25
C ILE A 329 6.14 -17.32 -11.87
N GLN A 330 5.31 -16.90 -12.84
CA GLN A 330 3.97 -16.38 -12.57
C GLN A 330 3.00 -17.44 -12.01
N ALA A 331 3.16 -18.72 -12.36
CA ALA A 331 2.33 -19.79 -11.79
C ALA A 331 2.49 -19.91 -10.26
N LEU A 332 3.71 -19.74 -9.75
CA LEU A 332 4.04 -19.79 -8.32
C LEU A 332 3.36 -18.68 -7.48
N GLU A 333 2.89 -17.60 -8.09
CA GLU A 333 2.21 -16.49 -7.40
C GLU A 333 0.85 -16.90 -6.81
N LEU A 334 0.14 -17.79 -7.50
CA LEU A 334 -1.25 -18.10 -7.15
C LEU A 334 -1.39 -18.95 -5.88
N PRO A 335 -0.57 -20.01 -5.65
CA PRO A 335 -0.60 -20.76 -4.39
C PRO A 335 0.01 -19.99 -3.19
N LEU A 336 0.95 -19.06 -3.43
CA LEU A 336 1.61 -18.29 -2.35
C LEU A 336 0.59 -17.46 -1.53
N ARG A 337 -0.52 -17.09 -2.17
CA ARG A 337 -1.62 -16.30 -1.60
C ARG A 337 -2.37 -16.98 -0.45
N ALA A 338 -2.25 -18.30 -0.29
CA ALA A 338 -3.12 -19.10 0.59
C ALA A 338 -2.50 -19.48 1.96
N LEU A 339 -1.35 -18.92 2.34
CA LEU A 339 -0.51 -19.40 3.46
C LEU A 339 -0.77 -18.75 4.84
N LEU A 340 -2.02 -18.43 5.19
CA LEU A 340 -2.34 -17.67 6.42
C LEU A 340 -3.39 -18.34 7.30
N THR A 341 -3.02 -18.78 8.52
CA THR A 341 -3.81 -18.82 9.80
C THR A 341 -3.15 -19.72 10.89
N ARG A 342 -3.81 -19.98 12.05
CA ARG A 342 -3.21 -20.38 13.34
C ARG A 342 -3.68 -21.73 13.94
N ALA A 343 -2.75 -22.45 14.62
CA ALA A 343 -2.87 -23.33 15.82
C ALA A 343 -3.88 -24.54 15.82
N PRO A 344 -3.98 -25.42 16.87
CA PRO A 344 -3.13 -25.67 18.05
C PRO A 344 -2.33 -27.00 17.92
N THR A 345 -1.12 -26.89 17.37
CA THR A 345 -0.62 -27.94 16.47
C THR A 345 0.91 -27.96 16.41
N ALA A 346 1.58 -28.06 17.55
CA ALA A 346 3.02 -27.82 17.66
C ALA A 346 3.89 -28.62 16.67
N ASN A 347 3.62 -29.92 16.47
CA ASN A 347 4.35 -30.75 15.50
C ASN A 347 4.10 -30.29 14.06
N LEU A 348 2.82 -30.18 13.66
CA LEU A 348 2.41 -29.78 12.32
C LEU A 348 2.88 -28.35 11.96
N ARG A 349 2.95 -27.42 12.93
CA ARG A 349 3.50 -26.07 12.74
C ARG A 349 5.02 -26.06 12.62
N LYS A 350 5.74 -26.89 13.36
CA LYS A 350 7.21 -27.06 13.19
C LYS A 350 7.54 -27.62 11.81
N LEU A 351 6.77 -28.60 11.35
CA LEU A 351 6.92 -29.15 10.00
C LEU A 351 6.50 -28.15 8.92
N LEU A 352 5.44 -27.35 9.13
CA LEU A 352 5.04 -26.26 8.24
C LEU A 352 6.13 -25.17 8.14
N SER A 353 6.69 -24.73 9.27
CA SER A 353 7.81 -23.78 9.32
C SER A 353 9.05 -24.31 8.59
N LYS A 354 9.40 -25.59 8.81
CA LYS A 354 10.49 -26.28 8.11
C LYS A 354 10.22 -26.45 6.61
N ALA A 355 8.96 -26.65 6.21
CA ALA A 355 8.57 -26.71 4.80
C ALA A 355 8.70 -25.34 4.12
N LEU A 356 8.20 -24.26 4.75
CA LEU A 356 8.36 -22.87 4.27
C LEU A 356 9.84 -22.49 4.14
N GLU A 357 10.68 -22.88 5.11
CA GLU A 357 12.13 -22.72 5.05
C GLU A 357 12.76 -23.48 3.88
N ASN A 358 12.46 -24.77 3.72
CA ASN A 358 13.01 -25.58 2.63
C ASN A 358 12.59 -25.05 1.24
N MET A 359 11.36 -24.55 1.08
CA MET A 359 10.93 -23.88 -0.15
C MET A 359 11.71 -22.58 -0.41
N SER A 360 11.89 -21.75 0.63
CA SER A 360 12.68 -20.52 0.55
C SER A 360 14.15 -20.81 0.16
N VAL A 361 14.74 -21.86 0.76
CA VAL A 361 16.09 -22.34 0.43
C VAL A 361 16.17 -22.89 -1.00
N ALA A 362 15.20 -23.69 -1.45
CA ALA A 362 15.19 -24.25 -2.80
C ALA A 362 15.05 -23.15 -3.88
N VAL A 363 14.15 -22.19 -3.69
CA VAL A 363 14.01 -21.03 -4.59
C VAL A 363 15.30 -20.22 -4.64
N ARG A 364 15.97 -19.99 -3.49
CA ARG A 364 17.28 -19.31 -3.44
C ARG A 364 18.41 -20.10 -4.06
N ASP A 365 18.44 -21.43 -3.97
CA ASP A 365 19.44 -22.26 -4.64
C ASP A 365 19.26 -22.19 -6.17
N VAL A 366 18.02 -22.31 -6.66
CA VAL A 366 17.70 -22.11 -8.09
C VAL A 366 18.12 -20.73 -8.57
N ASN A 367 17.82 -19.67 -7.81
CA ASN A 367 18.14 -18.29 -8.18
C ASN A 367 19.66 -18.02 -8.19
N SER A 368 20.37 -18.49 -7.16
CA SER A 368 21.81 -18.27 -7.00
C SER A 368 22.69 -19.15 -7.90
N ARG A 369 22.19 -20.29 -8.38
CA ARG A 369 22.91 -21.21 -9.31
C ARG A 369 22.64 -20.95 -10.79
N ARG A 370 22.27 -19.73 -11.17
CA ARG A 370 22.11 -19.28 -12.57
C ARG A 370 23.31 -19.63 -13.48
N TYR A 371 24.52 -19.72 -12.94
CA TYR A 371 25.75 -20.08 -13.68
C TYR A 371 26.46 -21.33 -13.12
N LYS A 372 25.78 -22.17 -12.34
CA LYS A 372 26.36 -23.34 -11.66
C LYS A 372 25.50 -24.59 -11.82
N SER A 373 26.12 -25.77 -11.70
CA SER A 373 25.43 -27.06 -11.72
C SER A 373 24.43 -27.20 -10.58
N VAL A 374 23.35 -27.96 -10.87
CA VAL A 374 22.28 -28.30 -9.93
C VAL A 374 22.83 -29.12 -8.77
N LYS A 375 22.39 -28.85 -7.53
CA LYS A 375 22.47 -29.82 -6.42
C LYS A 375 21.14 -30.56 -6.32
N GLN A 376 21.17 -31.86 -6.04
CA GLN A 376 19.96 -32.64 -5.74
C GLN A 376 19.49 -32.41 -4.29
N GLU A 377 20.43 -32.25 -3.35
CA GLU A 377 20.20 -31.99 -1.92
C GLU A 377 19.01 -31.04 -1.57
N PRO A 378 18.84 -29.84 -2.17
CA PRO A 378 17.67 -29.01 -1.89
C PRO A 378 16.33 -29.60 -2.35
N LEU A 379 16.32 -30.34 -3.47
CA LEU A 379 15.12 -31.03 -3.97
C LEU A 379 14.77 -32.23 -3.08
N ASP A 380 15.77 -32.99 -2.66
CA ASP A 380 15.59 -34.15 -1.79
C ASP A 380 15.09 -33.73 -0.38
N ASN A 381 15.64 -32.64 0.16
CA ASN A 381 15.16 -32.02 1.40
C ASN A 381 13.70 -31.54 1.29
N LEU A 382 13.31 -31.01 0.13
CA LEU A 382 11.97 -30.49 -0.11
C LEU A 382 10.93 -31.61 -0.32
N ARG A 383 11.29 -32.69 -1.03
CA ARG A 383 10.50 -33.94 -1.09
C ARG A 383 10.28 -34.54 0.31
N SER A 384 11.36 -34.71 1.07
CA SER A 384 11.33 -35.25 2.44
C SER A 384 10.45 -34.40 3.37
N ALA A 385 10.54 -33.08 3.27
CA ALA A 385 9.72 -32.16 4.06
C ALA A 385 8.25 -32.17 3.63
N ARG A 386 7.94 -32.31 2.34
CA ARG A 386 6.56 -32.48 1.85
C ARG A 386 5.95 -33.76 2.40
N GLU A 387 6.67 -34.87 2.34
CA GLU A 387 6.19 -36.18 2.82
C GLU A 387 5.95 -36.15 4.34
N ALA A 388 6.91 -35.66 5.13
CA ALA A 388 6.72 -35.48 6.57
C ALA A 388 5.54 -34.52 6.90
N LEU A 389 5.34 -33.45 6.12
CA LEU A 389 4.21 -32.54 6.31
C LEU A 389 2.87 -33.19 5.94
N ARG A 390 2.83 -34.01 4.90
CA ARG A 390 1.64 -34.75 4.45
C ARG A 390 1.26 -35.86 5.43
N GLU A 391 2.23 -36.61 5.94
CA GLU A 391 2.05 -37.63 6.97
C GLU A 391 1.58 -37.01 8.29
N ALA A 392 2.20 -35.90 8.73
CA ALA A 392 1.77 -35.18 9.92
C ALA A 392 0.37 -34.57 9.76
N LEU A 393 -0.02 -34.12 8.56
CA LEU A 393 -1.39 -33.68 8.27
C LEU A 393 -2.38 -34.85 8.38
N ALA A 394 -2.07 -36.02 7.81
CA ALA A 394 -2.92 -37.21 7.91
C ALA A 394 -3.09 -37.65 9.38
N THR A 395 -1.99 -37.81 10.11
CA THR A 395 -1.97 -38.14 11.53
C THR A 395 -2.77 -37.13 12.37
N TYR A 396 -2.67 -35.84 12.03
CA TYR A 396 -3.43 -34.79 12.70
C TYR A 396 -4.93 -34.87 12.41
N LYS A 397 -5.34 -35.09 11.15
CA LYS A 397 -6.75 -35.27 10.77
C LYS A 397 -7.37 -36.50 11.45
N GLU A 398 -6.63 -37.60 11.55
CA GLU A 398 -7.09 -38.86 12.13
C GLU A 398 -7.15 -38.87 13.65
N SER A 399 -6.14 -38.32 14.35
CA SER A 399 -5.98 -38.50 15.80
C SER A 399 -5.77 -37.19 16.58
N GLY A 400 -4.87 -36.32 16.11
CA GLY A 400 -4.51 -35.09 16.82
C GLY A 400 -5.69 -34.11 16.98
N ARG A 401 -6.55 -34.06 15.97
CA ARG A 401 -7.82 -33.33 15.97
C ARG A 401 -8.82 -33.88 16.99
N ILE A 402 -8.99 -35.20 17.03
CA ILE A 402 -9.93 -35.86 17.94
C ILE A 402 -9.55 -35.57 19.39
N ALA A 403 -8.26 -35.63 19.74
CA ALA A 403 -7.76 -35.34 21.08
C ALA A 403 -8.08 -33.92 21.59
N ILE A 404 -8.29 -32.94 20.71
CA ILE A 404 -8.69 -31.56 21.08
C ILE A 404 -10.18 -31.48 21.40
N VAL A 405 -11.01 -32.26 20.69
CA VAL A 405 -12.48 -32.23 20.78
C VAL A 405 -13.02 -33.22 21.82
N GLN A 406 -12.32 -34.34 22.05
CA GLN A 406 -12.75 -35.45 22.92
C GLN A 406 -13.26 -34.98 24.30
N PRO A 407 -12.56 -34.12 25.07
CA PRO A 407 -13.01 -33.75 26.42
C PRO A 407 -14.33 -32.97 26.42
N LEU A 408 -14.67 -32.29 25.32
CA LEU A 408 -15.97 -31.64 25.14
C LEU A 408 -17.02 -32.56 24.52
N ALA A 409 -16.63 -33.51 23.67
CA ALA A 409 -17.52 -34.54 23.14
C ALA A 409 -18.09 -35.40 24.28
N ASP A 410 -17.21 -35.87 25.18
CA ASP A 410 -17.59 -36.63 26.37
C ASP A 410 -18.55 -35.83 27.28
N ALA A 411 -18.31 -34.53 27.43
CA ALA A 411 -19.18 -33.63 28.20
C ALA A 411 -20.56 -33.44 27.54
N VAL A 412 -20.63 -33.32 26.21
CA VAL A 412 -21.89 -33.21 25.47
C VAL A 412 -22.70 -34.50 25.51
N ASP A 413 -22.05 -35.65 25.35
CA ASP A 413 -22.72 -36.96 25.43
C ASP A 413 -23.19 -37.26 26.87
N SER A 414 -22.47 -36.82 27.91
CA SER A 414 -22.89 -36.95 29.32
C SER A 414 -24.21 -36.22 29.65
N ILE A 415 -24.61 -35.24 28.84
CA ILE A 415 -25.82 -34.41 29.02
C ILE A 415 -27.00 -34.97 28.20
N SER A 416 -26.81 -36.07 27.45
CA SER A 416 -27.86 -36.81 26.74
C SER A 416 -28.77 -35.93 25.85
N GLY A 417 -28.20 -34.91 25.22
CA GLY A 417 -28.91 -34.00 24.30
C GLY A 417 -29.69 -32.86 24.96
N LYS A 418 -29.78 -32.76 26.29
CA LYS A 418 -30.35 -31.59 26.98
C LYS A 418 -29.34 -30.45 27.09
N LEU A 419 -29.02 -29.83 25.95
CA LEU A 419 -28.04 -28.73 25.85
C LEU A 419 -28.45 -27.45 26.59
N LEU A 420 -29.67 -27.38 27.13
CA LEU A 420 -30.23 -26.24 27.85
C LEU A 420 -30.70 -26.68 29.24
N ASP A 421 -30.38 -25.86 30.25
CA ASP A 421 -30.97 -25.89 31.60
C ASP A 421 -32.51 -25.81 31.53
N GLU A 422 -33.19 -26.15 32.63
CA GLU A 422 -34.63 -25.86 32.86
C GLU A 422 -35.00 -24.36 32.68
N HIS A 423 -34.00 -23.47 32.68
CA HIS A 423 -34.12 -22.02 32.49
C HIS A 423 -33.74 -21.55 31.08
N GLY A 424 -33.56 -22.47 30.11
CA GLY A 424 -33.21 -22.12 28.72
C GLY A 424 -31.77 -21.61 28.51
N ARG A 425 -30.87 -21.83 29.48
CA ARG A 425 -29.46 -21.41 29.39
C ARG A 425 -28.57 -22.59 28.93
N PRO A 426 -27.54 -22.36 28.09
CA PRO A 426 -26.64 -23.43 27.68
C PRO A 426 -25.83 -23.96 28.86
N THR A 427 -25.90 -25.28 29.10
CA THR A 427 -25.15 -25.98 30.17
C THR A 427 -23.64 -25.91 29.99
N ILE A 428 -23.16 -25.79 28.75
CA ILE A 428 -21.76 -25.67 28.37
C ILE A 428 -21.59 -24.45 27.44
N SER A 429 -20.53 -23.66 27.64
CA SER A 429 -20.17 -22.62 26.68
C SER A 429 -19.48 -23.23 25.46
N PHE A 430 -20.12 -23.17 24.30
CA PHE A 430 -19.53 -23.63 23.03
C PHE A 430 -18.49 -22.66 22.44
N ARG A 431 -18.32 -21.46 23.00
CA ARG A 431 -17.43 -20.43 22.44
C ARG A 431 -15.96 -20.88 22.31
N PRO A 432 -15.35 -21.58 23.29
CA PRO A 432 -14.00 -22.15 23.13
C PRO A 432 -13.94 -23.25 22.06
N LEU A 433 -15.01 -24.03 21.88
CA LEU A 433 -15.09 -25.09 20.86
C LEU A 433 -15.06 -24.50 19.45
N PHE A 434 -15.85 -23.45 19.19
CA PHE A 434 -15.81 -22.73 17.91
C PHE A 434 -14.45 -22.10 17.64
N ILE A 435 -13.78 -21.54 18.67
CA ILE A 435 -12.41 -21.05 18.54
C ILE A 435 -11.47 -22.19 18.10
N CYS A 436 -11.57 -23.38 18.70
CA CYS A 436 -10.76 -24.55 18.33
C CYS A 436 -11.02 -25.04 16.90
N PHE A 437 -12.29 -25.12 16.46
CA PHE A 437 -12.64 -25.51 15.09
C PHE A 437 -12.14 -24.50 14.04
N VAL A 438 -12.31 -23.20 14.32
CA VAL A 438 -11.78 -22.13 13.48
C VAL A 438 -10.27 -22.20 13.40
N LEU A 439 -9.56 -22.57 14.47
CA LEU A 439 -8.11 -22.80 14.49
C LEU A 439 -7.71 -23.97 13.60
N GLU A 440 -8.34 -25.12 13.85
CA GLU A 440 -8.07 -26.42 13.24
C GLU A 440 -8.26 -26.41 11.72
N SER A 441 -9.41 -25.92 11.24
CA SER A 441 -9.78 -25.93 9.82
C SER A 441 -8.83 -25.05 9.01
N ASN A 442 -8.64 -23.82 9.48
CA ASN A 442 -7.73 -22.81 8.94
C ASN A 442 -6.29 -23.32 8.76
N LEU A 443 -5.77 -24.02 9.77
CA LEU A 443 -4.44 -24.61 9.68
C LEU A 443 -4.40 -25.77 8.67
N CYS A 444 -5.42 -26.64 8.63
CA CYS A 444 -5.48 -27.71 7.64
C CYS A 444 -5.42 -27.13 6.22
N TRP A 445 -6.24 -26.10 5.93
CA TRP A 445 -6.23 -25.39 4.65
C TRP A 445 -4.88 -24.74 4.35
N THR A 446 -4.24 -24.12 5.34
CA THR A 446 -2.89 -23.52 5.21
C THR A 446 -1.83 -24.59 4.86
N VAL A 447 -1.89 -25.77 5.48
CA VAL A 447 -0.97 -26.88 5.21
C VAL A 447 -1.24 -27.50 3.83
N GLU A 448 -2.50 -27.67 3.43
CA GLU A 448 -2.88 -28.17 2.10
C GLU A 448 -2.44 -27.21 0.98
N ALA A 449 -2.62 -25.90 1.19
CA ALA A 449 -2.07 -24.87 0.31
C ALA A 449 -0.54 -24.93 0.24
N THR A 450 0.14 -25.16 1.37
CA THR A 450 1.60 -25.35 1.41
C THR A 450 2.03 -26.58 0.61
N ILE A 451 1.38 -27.72 0.80
CA ILE A 451 1.66 -28.97 0.06
C ILE A 451 1.41 -28.78 -1.44
N THR A 452 0.37 -28.03 -1.81
CA THR A 452 0.07 -27.70 -3.22
C THR A 452 1.17 -26.84 -3.84
N LEU A 453 1.66 -25.81 -3.13
CA LEU A 453 2.79 -24.99 -3.55
C LEU A 453 4.09 -25.82 -3.63
N MET A 454 4.34 -26.71 -2.66
CA MET A 454 5.47 -27.65 -2.69
C MET A 454 5.42 -28.56 -3.92
N ASN A 455 4.25 -29.11 -4.27
CA ASN A 455 4.11 -29.98 -5.44
C ASN A 455 4.47 -29.24 -6.73
N GLN A 456 3.91 -28.04 -6.96
CA GLN A 456 4.25 -27.23 -8.14
C GLN A 456 5.74 -26.86 -8.17
N LEU A 457 6.34 -26.56 -7.01
CA LEU A 457 7.76 -26.24 -6.90
C LEU A 457 8.65 -27.46 -7.20
N ILE A 458 8.28 -28.66 -6.73
CA ILE A 458 8.95 -29.93 -7.07
C ILE A 458 8.86 -30.19 -8.58
N GLU A 459 7.65 -30.13 -9.15
CA GLU A 459 7.39 -30.35 -10.57
C GLU A 459 8.23 -29.41 -11.45
N LEU A 460 8.23 -28.10 -11.15
CA LEU A 460 9.07 -27.12 -11.84
C LEU A 460 10.58 -27.36 -11.68
N MET A 461 11.03 -27.93 -10.55
CA MET A 461 12.44 -28.32 -10.36
C MET A 461 12.80 -29.61 -11.11
N GLU A 462 11.85 -30.54 -11.25
CA GLU A 462 12.02 -31.81 -11.94
C GLU A 462 11.95 -31.66 -13.47
N GLU A 463 11.06 -30.83 -14.00
CA GLU A 463 11.02 -30.53 -15.44
C GLU A 463 12.24 -29.71 -15.89
N ARG A 464 12.54 -28.61 -15.17
CA ARG A 464 13.48 -27.56 -15.64
C ARG A 464 14.92 -27.81 -15.18
N LYS A 465 15.49 -28.96 -15.53
CA LYS A 465 16.84 -29.40 -15.10
C LYS A 465 18.01 -28.60 -15.69
N ARG A 466 17.81 -27.79 -16.74
CA ARG A 466 18.88 -27.04 -17.43
C ARG A 466 18.55 -25.54 -17.52
N ASN A 467 19.57 -24.70 -17.40
CA ASN A 467 19.45 -23.24 -17.54
C ASN A 467 19.34 -22.89 -19.03
N ARG A 468 18.38 -22.03 -19.42
CA ARG A 468 18.26 -21.50 -20.79
C ARG A 468 18.01 -20.00 -20.80
N LEU A 469 18.23 -19.38 -21.96
CA LEU A 469 17.79 -18.01 -22.22
C LEU A 469 16.32 -18.04 -22.64
N TRP A 470 15.51 -17.22 -22.00
CA TRP A 470 14.10 -17.04 -22.28
C TRP A 470 13.90 -15.66 -22.94
N ALA A 471 13.16 -15.64 -24.06
CA ALA A 471 12.82 -14.43 -24.79
C ALA A 471 11.51 -13.81 -24.25
N PRO A 472 11.33 -12.48 -24.35
CA PRO A 472 10.13 -11.79 -23.87
C PRO A 472 8.91 -12.17 -24.73
N THR A 473 7.91 -12.78 -24.08
CA THR A 473 6.64 -13.18 -24.71
C THR A 473 5.64 -12.02 -24.84
N GLY A 474 5.91 -10.89 -24.17
CA GLY A 474 4.94 -9.83 -23.91
C GLY A 474 5.06 -8.56 -24.77
N LEU A 475 5.89 -8.49 -25.82
CA LEU A 475 6.13 -7.23 -26.55
C LEU A 475 4.83 -6.56 -27.08
N ARG A 476 3.86 -7.34 -27.59
CA ARG A 476 2.54 -6.81 -27.99
C ARG A 476 1.68 -6.34 -26.81
N LYS A 477 1.92 -6.84 -25.59
CA LYS A 477 1.21 -6.42 -24.38
C LYS A 477 1.68 -5.07 -23.84
N ILE A 478 2.78 -4.48 -24.33
CA ILE A 478 3.28 -3.17 -23.88
C ILE A 478 2.26 -2.05 -24.15
N GLY A 479 1.67 -2.02 -25.36
CA GLY A 479 0.63 -1.05 -25.70
C GLY A 479 -0.63 -1.20 -24.83
N ASN A 480 -0.96 -2.44 -24.45
CA ASN A 480 -2.05 -2.70 -23.52
C ASN A 480 -1.66 -2.36 -22.07
N LEU A 481 -0.43 -2.56 -21.62
CA LEU A 481 0.03 -2.20 -20.26
C LEU A 481 0.05 -0.68 -20.03
N LEU A 482 0.28 0.10 -21.11
CA LEU A 482 0.17 1.56 -21.12
C LEU A 482 -1.28 2.07 -21.20
N ARG A 483 -2.20 1.30 -21.78
CA ARG A 483 -3.64 1.63 -21.88
C ARG A 483 -4.52 1.05 -20.79
N ARG A 484 -4.09 -0.03 -20.12
CA ARG A 484 -4.88 -0.76 -19.14
C ARG A 484 -4.74 -0.06 -17.79
N GLU A 485 -5.83 0.55 -17.37
CA GLU A 485 -6.11 0.94 -15.98
C GLU A 485 -6.26 -0.33 -15.13
N GLU A 486 -5.16 -1.06 -14.99
CA GLU A 486 -5.05 -2.26 -14.17
C GLU A 486 -5.00 -1.82 -12.70
N GLY A 487 -6.19 -1.62 -12.13
CA GLY A 487 -6.47 -1.68 -10.68
C GLY A 487 -5.49 -0.92 -9.79
N THR A 488 -5.06 0.29 -10.15
CA THR A 488 -4.53 1.21 -9.15
C THR A 488 -5.63 1.44 -8.13
N ALA A 489 -5.37 1.14 -6.85
CA ALA A 489 -6.30 1.41 -5.77
C ALA A 489 -6.88 2.83 -5.93
N PRO A 490 -8.20 3.04 -5.84
CA PRO A 490 -8.84 4.28 -6.23
C PRO A 490 -8.43 5.41 -5.27
N ILE A 491 -7.32 6.10 -5.60
CA ILE A 491 -6.91 7.36 -4.97
C ILE A 491 -7.94 8.46 -5.27
N GLN A 492 -8.71 8.27 -6.33
CA GLN A 492 -9.92 9.01 -6.62
C GLN A 492 -10.92 8.03 -7.24
N GLY A 493 -11.99 7.70 -6.52
CA GLY A 493 -13.20 7.25 -7.19
C GLY A 493 -13.78 8.46 -7.92
N ASP A 494 -14.10 8.32 -9.20
CA ASP A 494 -14.97 9.28 -9.91
C ASP A 494 -16.40 9.13 -9.38
N VAL A 495 -16.57 9.55 -8.13
CA VAL A 495 -17.86 9.78 -7.49
C VAL A 495 -18.26 11.18 -7.89
N ASN A 496 -19.18 11.29 -8.86
CA ASN A 496 -19.95 12.51 -9.03
C ASN A 496 -20.58 12.82 -7.67
N PRO A 497 -20.28 13.98 -7.03
CA PRO A 497 -20.91 14.31 -5.77
C PRO A 497 -22.42 14.34 -6.00
N MET A 498 -23.15 13.52 -5.25
CA MET A 498 -24.60 13.62 -5.15
C MET A 498 -24.94 15.09 -4.89
N PRO A 499 -25.90 15.71 -5.62
CA PRO A 499 -26.19 17.13 -5.47
C PRO A 499 -26.37 17.50 -3.99
N GLU A 500 -25.76 18.59 -3.55
CA GLU A 500 -26.01 19.07 -2.18
C GLU A 500 -27.52 19.30 -2.02
N PRO A 501 -28.13 18.87 -0.89
CA PRO A 501 -29.57 19.00 -0.69
C PRO A 501 -29.97 20.47 -0.81
N SER A 502 -31.20 20.72 -1.28
CA SER A 502 -31.71 22.08 -1.41
C SER A 502 -31.73 22.80 -0.05
N ASN A 503 -31.96 24.11 -0.07
CA ASN A 503 -31.98 24.90 1.16
C ASN A 503 -33.17 24.62 2.08
N ASP A 504 -34.07 23.72 1.67
CA ASP A 504 -35.39 23.52 2.26
C ASP A 504 -35.43 22.33 3.25
N ASP A 505 -34.41 21.46 3.25
CA ASP A 505 -34.30 20.28 4.15
C ASP A 505 -33.77 20.65 5.55
N GLU A 506 -34.52 21.46 6.30
CA GLU A 506 -34.15 21.88 7.67
C GLU A 506 -34.06 20.68 8.65
N TYR A 507 -35.00 19.74 8.56
CA TYR A 507 -35.07 18.54 9.42
C TYR A 507 -33.81 17.67 9.33
N SER A 508 -33.33 17.40 8.11
CA SER A 508 -32.12 16.61 7.87
C SER A 508 -30.84 17.33 8.34
N ARG A 509 -30.82 18.67 8.33
CA ARG A 509 -29.67 19.47 8.79
C ARG A 509 -29.50 19.43 10.31
N MET A 510 -30.60 19.37 11.08
CA MET A 510 -30.56 19.33 12.55
C MET A 510 -29.83 18.11 13.11
N TYR A 511 -29.99 16.95 12.46
CA TYR A 511 -29.39 15.68 12.90
C TYR A 511 -28.07 15.32 12.20
N ARG A 512 -27.72 16.02 11.11
CA ARG A 512 -26.48 15.79 10.36
C ARG A 512 -25.26 16.22 11.17
N ARG A 513 -24.33 15.30 11.37
CA ARG A 513 -22.97 15.60 11.87
C ARG A 513 -22.01 15.63 10.68
N ASP A 514 -21.04 16.53 10.71
CA ASP A 514 -19.93 16.50 9.76
C ASP A 514 -18.96 15.37 10.16
N PRO A 515 -18.85 14.29 9.37
CA PRO A 515 -17.97 13.16 9.68
C PRO A 515 -16.48 13.51 9.52
N ASP A 516 -16.15 14.64 8.86
CA ASP A 516 -14.78 15.09 8.60
C ASP A 516 -14.28 16.12 9.67
N ALA A 517 -15.17 16.75 10.44
CA ALA A 517 -14.82 17.67 11.53
C ALA A 517 -15.89 17.83 12.64
N ARG A 518 -15.50 17.69 13.92
CA ARG A 518 -16.30 18.14 15.08
C ARG A 518 -16.41 19.68 15.10
N PRO A 519 -17.46 20.28 15.70
CA PRO A 519 -17.70 21.72 15.67
C PRO A 519 -16.49 22.57 16.09
N PRO A 520 -16.24 23.71 15.42
CA PRO A 520 -15.12 24.59 15.72
C PRO A 520 -15.25 25.21 17.11
N LYS A 521 -14.10 25.42 17.77
CA LYS A 521 -13.97 25.99 19.11
C LYS A 521 -13.24 27.34 19.14
N GLY A 522 -12.87 27.91 17.99
CA GLY A 522 -12.06 29.13 17.93
C GLY A 522 -12.27 29.99 16.68
N ILE A 523 -11.95 31.28 16.81
CA ILE A 523 -12.22 32.34 15.81
C ILE A 523 -11.59 32.04 14.44
N ILE A 524 -10.34 31.55 14.42
CA ILE A 524 -9.63 31.18 13.19
C ILE A 524 -10.32 30.02 12.47
N GLN A 525 -10.90 29.08 13.23
CA GLN A 525 -11.59 27.90 12.68
C GLN A 525 -12.90 28.31 12.00
N ASN A 526 -13.65 29.25 12.59
CA ASN A 526 -14.86 29.83 12.00
C ASN A 526 -14.55 30.58 10.69
N LEU A 527 -13.45 31.33 10.62
CA LEU A 527 -13.04 32.02 9.40
C LEU A 527 -12.75 31.03 8.24
N THR A 528 -12.10 29.90 8.55
CA THR A 528 -11.83 28.84 7.55
C THR A 528 -13.06 28.01 7.16
N TYR A 529 -14.17 28.09 7.90
CA TYR A 529 -15.43 27.45 7.54
C TYR A 529 -16.18 28.25 6.45
N ALA A 530 -16.08 29.59 6.49
CA ALA A 530 -16.74 30.48 5.54
C ALA A 530 -16.12 30.48 4.13
N VAL A 531 -14.90 29.96 3.95
CA VAL A 531 -14.19 29.93 2.65
C VAL A 531 -14.18 28.51 2.08
N CYS A 532 -15.22 28.17 1.34
CA CYS A 532 -15.30 26.99 0.48
C CYS A 532 -15.65 27.40 -0.96
N HIS A 533 -15.44 26.51 -1.93
CA HIS A 533 -15.70 26.70 -3.38
C HIS A 533 -14.65 27.53 -4.18
N MET A 534 -13.40 27.06 -4.21
CA MET A 534 -12.45 27.31 -5.31
C MET A 534 -11.68 26.02 -5.61
N GLU A 535 -11.84 25.48 -6.82
CA GLU A 535 -11.52 24.07 -7.09
C GLU A 535 -10.18 23.78 -7.82
N GLN A 536 -9.77 22.51 -7.67
CA GLN A 536 -8.72 21.79 -8.39
C GLN A 536 -7.26 22.10 -8.03
N PHE A 537 -6.52 21.04 -7.68
CA PHE A 537 -5.08 21.08 -7.38
C PHE A 537 -4.25 21.63 -8.55
N ALA A 538 -4.58 21.25 -9.78
CA ALA A 538 -3.88 21.70 -10.98
C ALA A 538 -3.97 23.23 -11.15
N THR A 539 -5.12 23.84 -10.83
CA THR A 539 -5.30 25.30 -10.82
C THR A 539 -4.37 25.96 -9.81
N LYS A 540 -4.28 25.44 -8.57
CA LYS A 540 -3.36 25.95 -7.55
C LYS A 540 -1.88 25.82 -7.97
N TYR A 541 -1.53 24.70 -8.61
CA TYR A 541 -0.20 24.44 -9.16
C TYR A 541 0.18 25.45 -10.25
N THR A 542 -0.75 25.76 -11.16
CA THR A 542 -0.57 26.79 -12.18
C THR A 542 -0.45 28.19 -11.58
N ILE A 543 -1.30 28.55 -10.60
CA ILE A 543 -1.25 29.87 -9.94
C ILE A 543 0.11 30.08 -9.25
N VAL A 544 0.62 29.11 -8.48
CA VAL A 544 1.93 29.27 -7.80
C VAL A 544 3.08 29.37 -8.81
N THR A 545 2.98 28.62 -9.91
CA THR A 545 3.99 28.61 -10.98
C THR A 545 4.07 29.99 -11.65
N ILE A 546 2.93 30.56 -12.04
CA ILE A 546 2.87 31.90 -12.65
C ILE A 546 3.32 32.96 -11.63
N ALA A 547 2.89 32.88 -10.37
CA ALA A 547 3.26 33.85 -9.33
C ALA A 547 4.78 33.93 -9.08
N LEU A 548 5.48 32.80 -9.07
CA LEU A 548 6.94 32.75 -8.89
C LEU A 548 7.73 32.91 -10.20
N TRP A 549 7.06 32.82 -11.35
CA TRP A 549 7.63 33.14 -12.66
C TRP A 549 7.65 34.65 -12.92
N LEU A 550 6.63 35.40 -12.48
CA LEU A 550 6.54 36.85 -12.70
C LEU A 550 7.81 37.65 -12.36
N PRO A 551 8.48 37.46 -11.20
CA PRO A 551 9.73 38.20 -10.88
C PRO A 551 10.89 37.94 -11.85
N GLN A 552 10.87 36.81 -12.58
CA GLN A 552 11.91 36.43 -13.54
C GLN A 552 11.76 37.19 -14.87
N VAL A 553 10.55 37.69 -15.18
CA VAL A 553 10.20 38.32 -16.47
C VAL A 553 9.78 39.79 -16.36
N ILE A 554 9.86 40.37 -15.16
CA ILE A 554 9.68 41.81 -14.92
C ILE A 554 11.06 42.49 -14.93
N LYS A 555 11.25 43.50 -15.79
CA LYS A 555 12.56 44.15 -16.00
C LYS A 555 13.24 44.68 -14.73
N SER A 556 12.49 45.15 -13.73
CA SER A 556 13.06 45.64 -12.47
C SER A 556 13.58 44.53 -11.54
N SER A 557 13.13 43.29 -11.70
CA SER A 557 13.47 42.15 -10.84
C SER A 557 14.21 41.02 -11.57
N ALA A 558 14.26 41.02 -12.90
CA ALA A 558 14.91 39.98 -13.71
C ALA A 558 16.41 39.80 -13.36
N GLU A 559 17.17 40.91 -13.25
CA GLU A 559 18.61 40.86 -12.92
C GLU A 559 18.84 40.22 -11.54
N PHE A 560 18.07 40.65 -10.52
CA PHE A 560 18.12 40.10 -9.17
C PHE A 560 17.77 38.61 -9.15
N THR A 561 16.65 38.24 -9.80
CA THR A 561 16.14 36.87 -9.77
C THR A 561 17.04 35.91 -10.55
N TYR A 562 17.74 36.38 -11.59
CA TYR A 562 18.77 35.60 -12.29
C TYR A 562 20.03 35.40 -11.43
N ASN A 563 20.52 36.47 -10.78
CA ASN A 563 21.72 36.39 -9.94
C ASN A 563 21.51 35.45 -8.74
N GLU A 564 20.36 35.56 -8.06
CA GLU A 564 20.00 34.69 -6.91
C GLU A 564 19.43 33.32 -7.33
N LYS A 565 19.48 32.96 -8.62
CA LYS A 565 18.99 31.68 -9.18
C LYS A 565 17.53 31.35 -8.78
N GLY A 566 16.66 32.37 -8.75
CA GLY A 566 15.27 32.31 -8.26
C GLY A 566 14.36 31.29 -8.95
N LEU A 567 14.73 30.79 -10.13
CA LEU A 567 14.11 29.63 -10.78
C LEU A 567 13.99 28.42 -9.82
N TRP A 568 14.96 28.21 -8.94
CA TRP A 568 14.88 27.13 -7.96
C TRP A 568 13.78 27.32 -6.92
N ALA A 569 13.38 28.56 -6.59
CA ALA A 569 12.24 28.79 -5.70
C ALA A 569 10.92 28.36 -6.36
N LEU A 570 10.75 28.63 -7.66
CA LEU A 570 9.61 28.15 -8.47
C LEU A 570 9.55 26.61 -8.48
N ILE A 571 10.67 25.96 -8.82
CA ILE A 571 10.76 24.50 -8.81
C ILE A 571 10.44 23.95 -7.40
N MET A 572 11.02 24.52 -6.34
CA MET A 572 10.76 24.08 -4.96
C MET A 572 9.30 24.27 -4.53
N ALA A 573 8.61 25.31 -5.01
CA ALA A 573 7.20 25.52 -4.74
C ALA A 573 6.29 24.50 -5.46
N GLN A 574 6.58 24.22 -6.73
CA GLN A 574 5.87 23.19 -7.49
C GLN A 574 6.07 21.80 -6.89
N PHE A 575 7.30 21.43 -6.57
CA PHE A 575 7.57 20.19 -5.87
C PHE A 575 6.92 20.21 -4.48
N GLY A 576 6.84 21.36 -3.81
CA GLY A 576 6.31 21.53 -2.45
C GLY A 576 4.80 21.44 -2.35
N LEU A 577 4.07 21.70 -3.44
CA LEU A 577 2.63 21.48 -3.51
C LEU A 577 2.29 20.00 -3.60
N ASN A 578 1.33 19.57 -2.78
CA ASN A 578 0.75 18.24 -2.85
C ASN A 578 -0.79 18.32 -2.81
N MET A 579 -1.47 17.27 -3.28
CA MET A 579 -2.93 17.22 -3.31
C MET A 579 -3.54 17.25 -1.91
N TYR A 580 -2.85 16.65 -0.95
CA TYR A 580 -3.27 16.50 0.44
C TYR A 580 -2.47 17.40 1.38
N MET A 581 -3.18 18.20 2.19
CA MET A 581 -2.57 19.11 3.18
C MET A 581 -1.72 18.37 4.22
N SER A 582 -2.18 17.20 4.69
CA SER A 582 -1.48 16.38 5.68
C SER A 582 -0.10 15.93 5.19
N ASP A 583 -0.04 15.41 3.97
CA ASP A 583 1.18 14.97 3.29
C ASP A 583 2.10 16.17 2.95
N GLN A 584 1.53 17.30 2.49
CA GLN A 584 2.28 18.53 2.23
C GLN A 584 3.04 19.04 3.48
N ILE A 585 2.40 19.05 4.66
CA ILE A 585 3.02 19.49 5.92
C ILE A 585 4.16 18.54 6.32
N GLY A 586 3.94 17.22 6.26
CA GLY A 586 4.97 16.22 6.54
C GLY A 586 6.19 16.38 5.62
N GLN A 587 5.93 16.61 4.33
CA GLN A 587 6.99 16.83 3.34
C GLN A 587 7.74 18.16 3.54
N PHE A 588 7.11 19.23 4.02
CA PHE A 588 7.83 20.47 4.34
C PHE A 588 8.89 20.25 5.43
N VAL A 589 8.54 19.59 6.53
CA VAL A 589 9.51 19.27 7.61
C VAL A 589 10.64 18.39 7.06
N ALA A 590 10.28 17.33 6.33
CA ALA A 590 11.22 16.42 5.69
C ALA A 590 12.25 17.15 4.80
N ARG A 591 11.78 18.08 3.96
CA ARG A 591 12.61 18.77 2.97
C ARG A 591 13.43 19.90 3.57
N ILE A 592 12.92 20.62 4.58
CA ILE A 592 13.70 21.63 5.31
C ILE A 592 14.87 20.95 6.03
N LEU A 593 14.62 19.87 6.77
CA LEU A 593 15.66 19.10 7.46
C LEU A 593 16.67 18.49 6.47
N GLY A 594 16.18 17.90 5.37
CA GLY A 594 17.04 17.38 4.30
C GLY A 594 17.91 18.47 3.66
N THR A 595 17.36 19.66 3.40
CA THR A 595 18.11 20.78 2.82
C THR A 595 19.16 21.34 3.79
N ILE A 596 18.82 21.55 5.07
CA ILE A 596 19.78 22.05 6.05
C ILE A 596 20.92 21.03 6.25
N GLY A 597 20.59 19.76 6.50
CA GLY A 597 21.59 18.71 6.71
C GLY A 597 22.46 18.46 5.47
N GLY A 598 21.86 18.38 4.29
CA GLY A 598 22.59 18.20 3.04
C GLY A 598 23.42 19.42 2.66
N GLY A 599 22.98 20.62 3.05
CA GLY A 599 23.74 21.85 2.86
C GLY A 599 25.00 21.90 3.71
N VAL A 600 24.89 21.56 5.00
CA VAL A 600 26.01 21.43 5.94
C VAL A 600 27.03 20.39 5.45
N ILE A 601 26.57 19.22 5.02
CA ILE A 601 27.47 18.18 4.50
C ILE A 601 28.07 18.58 3.14
N GLY A 602 27.31 19.25 2.26
CA GLY A 602 27.84 19.82 1.01
C GLY A 602 28.96 20.83 1.23
N MET A 603 28.81 21.74 2.21
CA MET A 603 29.89 22.65 2.62
C MET A 603 31.10 21.90 3.17
N LEU A 604 30.89 20.91 4.03
CA LEU A 604 31.96 20.10 4.62
C LEU A 604 32.75 19.34 3.55
N ILE A 605 32.07 18.76 2.55
CA ILE A 605 32.72 18.10 1.40
C ILE A 605 33.52 19.10 0.58
N TRP A 606 32.98 20.30 0.32
CA TRP A 606 33.70 21.37 -0.38
C TRP A 606 34.98 21.78 0.38
N TYR A 607 34.89 22.14 1.65
CA TYR A 607 36.05 22.62 2.41
C TYR A 607 37.10 21.51 2.67
N ILE A 608 36.71 20.23 2.77
CA ILE A 608 37.66 19.11 2.82
C ILE A 608 38.38 18.92 1.47
N GLY A 609 37.66 19.01 0.34
CA GLY A 609 38.24 18.80 -0.98
C GLY A 609 39.00 20.01 -1.57
N SER A 610 38.64 21.22 -1.15
CA SER A 610 39.12 22.50 -1.72
C SER A 610 39.96 23.35 -0.76
N GLY A 611 39.88 23.11 0.55
CA GLY A 611 40.42 24.02 1.56
C GLY A 611 39.81 25.42 1.39
N HIS A 612 40.65 26.45 1.39
CA HIS A 612 40.28 27.84 1.10
C HIS A 612 40.44 28.23 -0.39
N GLY A 613 40.84 27.31 -1.25
CA GLY A 613 41.16 27.57 -2.67
C GLY A 613 40.01 27.29 -3.63
N THR A 614 40.29 27.41 -4.92
CA THR A 614 39.35 27.16 -6.03
C THR A 614 39.00 25.67 -6.25
N GLY A 615 39.60 24.76 -5.49
CA GLY A 615 39.30 23.33 -5.49
C GLY A 615 40.34 22.44 -6.14
N ASN A 616 40.67 21.33 -5.50
CA ASN A 616 41.50 20.27 -6.09
C ASN A 616 40.56 19.17 -6.64
N PRO A 617 40.59 18.84 -7.95
CA PRO A 617 39.69 17.84 -8.52
C PRO A 617 39.84 16.47 -7.83
N TYR A 618 41.06 16.05 -7.51
CA TYR A 618 41.29 14.78 -6.82
C TYR A 618 40.81 14.81 -5.36
N GLY A 619 40.98 15.95 -4.68
CA GLY A 619 40.54 16.14 -3.30
C GLY A 619 39.01 16.08 -3.17
N ILE A 620 38.29 16.81 -4.02
CA ILE A 620 36.82 16.81 -4.02
C ILE A 620 36.27 15.45 -4.50
N ALA A 621 36.88 14.81 -5.50
CA ALA A 621 36.50 13.47 -5.94
C ALA A 621 36.59 12.43 -4.81
N ALA A 622 37.67 12.48 -4.02
CA ALA A 622 37.86 11.60 -2.87
C ALA A 622 36.87 11.92 -1.74
N ALA A 623 36.73 13.20 -1.38
CA ALA A 623 35.82 13.66 -0.33
C ALA A 623 34.37 13.26 -0.64
N LEU A 624 33.85 13.62 -1.81
CA LEU A 624 32.49 13.26 -2.20
C LEU A 624 32.33 11.73 -2.31
N GLY A 625 33.33 11.01 -2.84
CA GLY A 625 33.33 9.54 -2.90
C GLY A 625 33.06 8.88 -1.55
N VAL A 626 33.70 9.36 -0.48
CA VAL A 626 33.46 8.86 0.88
C VAL A 626 32.04 9.19 1.36
N PHE A 627 31.57 10.42 1.16
CA PHE A 627 30.25 10.86 1.65
C PHE A 627 29.05 10.30 0.86
N ILE A 628 29.23 9.90 -0.41
CA ILE A 628 28.17 9.22 -1.20
C ILE A 628 27.77 7.88 -0.55
N LEU A 629 28.69 7.15 0.10
CA LEU A 629 28.39 5.85 0.72
C LEU A 629 27.26 5.91 1.77
N PRO A 630 27.35 6.70 2.86
CA PRO A 630 26.27 6.81 3.83
C PRO A 630 25.00 7.46 3.25
N MET A 631 25.14 8.41 2.31
CA MET A 631 24.00 9.02 1.61
C MET A 631 23.17 7.98 0.83
N LEU A 632 23.83 7.17 0.00
CA LEU A 632 23.18 6.11 -0.76
C LEU A 632 22.65 5.00 0.16
N PHE A 633 23.35 4.66 1.24
CA PHE A 633 22.86 3.67 2.20
C PHE A 633 21.54 4.10 2.83
N ALA A 634 21.45 5.34 3.32
CA ALA A 634 20.20 5.91 3.83
C ALA A 634 19.12 5.95 2.73
N ARG A 635 19.46 6.48 1.54
CA ARG A 635 18.55 6.61 0.38
C ARG A 635 17.99 5.28 -0.13
N LEU A 636 18.74 4.18 -0.02
CA LEU A 636 18.33 2.85 -0.52
C LEU A 636 17.55 2.04 0.52
N PHE A 637 17.89 2.14 1.81
CA PHE A 637 17.35 1.24 2.84
C PHE A 637 16.35 1.92 3.80
N TRP A 638 16.34 3.25 3.91
CA TRP A 638 15.38 3.98 4.73
C TRP A 638 14.10 4.34 3.95
N THR A 639 13.36 3.31 3.54
CA THR A 639 12.18 3.44 2.64
C THR A 639 11.11 4.42 3.13
N GLN A 640 10.85 4.47 4.44
CA GLN A 640 9.88 5.40 5.06
C GLN A 640 10.30 6.89 5.01
N ARG A 641 11.60 7.19 4.85
CA ARG A 641 12.16 8.56 4.88
C ARG A 641 12.89 8.89 3.56
N MET A 642 12.33 8.39 2.46
CA MET A 642 12.94 8.50 1.13
C MET A 642 13.04 9.94 0.65
N VAL A 643 12.07 10.81 0.96
CA VAL A 643 12.07 12.22 0.53
C VAL A 643 13.17 13.02 1.24
N GLU A 644 13.33 12.83 2.55
CA GLU A 644 14.43 13.40 3.33
C GLU A 644 15.79 13.02 2.72
N CYS A 645 16.00 11.73 2.45
CA CYS A 645 17.27 11.22 1.93
C CYS A 645 17.58 11.73 0.51
N ILE A 646 16.57 11.87 -0.36
CA ILE A 646 16.74 12.50 -1.68
C ILE A 646 17.17 13.96 -1.50
N MET A 647 16.43 14.74 -0.71
CA MET A 647 16.73 16.17 -0.52
C MET A 647 18.11 16.39 0.10
N PHE A 648 18.50 15.57 1.07
CA PHE A 648 19.82 15.60 1.68
C PHE A 648 20.95 15.37 0.66
N SER A 649 20.81 14.32 -0.16
CA SER A 649 21.83 13.94 -1.14
C SER A 649 21.92 14.93 -2.29
N VAL A 650 20.76 15.30 -2.87
CA VAL A 650 20.65 16.34 -3.91
C VAL A 650 21.08 17.70 -3.38
N THR A 651 20.93 17.97 -2.08
CA THR A 651 21.43 19.22 -1.50
C THR A 651 22.94 19.26 -1.44
N SER A 652 23.55 18.19 -0.92
CA SER A 652 25.01 18.04 -0.85
C SER A 652 25.67 18.20 -2.23
N VAL A 653 25.17 17.49 -3.25
CA VAL A 653 25.72 17.52 -4.62
C VAL A 653 25.63 18.90 -5.25
N LEU A 654 24.51 19.61 -5.09
CA LEU A 654 24.33 20.94 -5.70
C LEU A 654 25.21 22.01 -5.03
N VAL A 655 25.49 21.94 -3.72
CA VAL A 655 26.42 22.88 -3.06
C VAL A 655 27.83 22.70 -3.60
N VAL A 656 28.31 21.46 -3.70
CA VAL A 656 29.63 21.14 -4.27
C VAL A 656 29.68 21.46 -5.77
N GLY A 657 28.61 21.12 -6.50
CA GLY A 657 28.51 21.26 -7.95
C GLY A 657 28.49 22.72 -8.42
N TYR A 658 27.71 23.59 -7.78
CA TYR A 658 27.76 25.03 -8.06
C TYR A 658 29.11 25.62 -7.66
N SER A 659 29.67 25.26 -6.49
CA SER A 659 30.99 25.74 -6.07
C SER A 659 32.09 25.42 -7.09
N TRP A 660 32.02 24.27 -7.76
CA TRP A 660 32.93 23.88 -8.83
C TRP A 660 32.66 24.64 -10.15
N ILE A 661 31.39 24.80 -10.54
CA ILE A 661 31.01 25.50 -11.77
C ILE A 661 31.36 26.99 -11.68
N ASP A 662 31.02 27.67 -10.58
CA ASP A 662 31.22 29.11 -10.41
C ASP A 662 32.71 29.51 -10.30
N THR A 663 33.59 28.54 -10.01
CA THR A 663 35.06 28.71 -9.98
C THR A 663 35.75 28.37 -11.30
N HIS A 664 35.18 27.49 -12.14
CA HIS A 664 35.83 26.98 -13.36
C HIS A 664 35.17 27.38 -14.68
N LEU A 665 33.89 27.80 -14.67
CA LEU A 665 33.17 28.31 -15.83
C LEU A 665 32.84 29.80 -15.64
N PRO A 666 33.09 30.66 -16.65
CA PRO A 666 32.75 32.08 -16.59
C PRO A 666 31.22 32.26 -16.72
N SER A 667 30.53 32.21 -15.58
CA SER A 667 29.09 32.39 -15.44
C SER A 667 28.72 33.84 -15.08
N GLN A 668 27.49 34.25 -15.38
CA GLN A 668 26.96 35.55 -14.95
C GLN A 668 26.26 35.38 -13.59
N GLY A 669 26.55 36.29 -12.66
CA GLY A 669 26.05 36.21 -11.29
C GLY A 669 26.62 35.00 -10.52
N ASN A 670 27.95 34.92 -10.41
CA ASN A 670 28.67 33.96 -9.57
C ASN A 670 28.31 34.20 -8.09
N PRO A 671 27.53 33.33 -7.41
CA PRO A 671 27.06 33.59 -6.05
C PRO A 671 28.15 33.43 -4.98
N GLY A 672 29.23 32.72 -5.30
CA GLY A 672 30.35 32.39 -4.40
C GLY A 672 30.66 30.90 -4.45
N TYR A 673 31.21 30.37 -3.36
CA TYR A 673 31.45 28.94 -3.16
C TYR A 673 31.19 28.54 -1.70
N GLY A 674 30.92 27.26 -1.43
CA GLY A 674 30.70 26.74 -0.09
C GLY A 674 29.52 27.41 0.64
N TYR A 675 29.83 28.25 1.64
CA TYR A 675 28.83 28.89 2.50
C TYR A 675 27.83 29.77 1.76
N GLU A 676 28.29 30.54 0.77
CA GLU A 676 27.43 31.45 0.00
C GLU A 676 26.31 30.69 -0.73
N ILE A 677 26.63 29.55 -1.35
CA ILE A 677 25.65 28.73 -2.06
C ILE A 677 24.71 28.03 -1.06
N PHE A 678 25.22 27.64 0.10
CA PHE A 678 24.42 27.01 1.14
C PHE A 678 23.29 27.92 1.65
N TRP A 679 23.62 29.13 2.14
CA TRP A 679 22.61 29.98 2.78
C TRP A 679 21.58 30.47 1.76
N ARG A 680 22.02 30.90 0.56
CA ARG A 680 21.13 31.35 -0.53
C ARG A 680 20.10 30.29 -0.88
N ARG A 681 20.54 29.03 -0.90
CA ARG A 681 19.65 27.91 -1.19
C ARG A 681 18.66 27.60 -0.09
N VAL A 682 19.05 27.68 1.18
CA VAL A 682 18.10 27.55 2.29
C VAL A 682 16.99 28.61 2.15
N VAL A 683 17.36 29.85 1.81
CA VAL A 683 16.39 30.92 1.53
C VAL A 683 15.49 30.58 0.34
N LEU A 684 16.03 30.17 -0.81
CA LEU A 684 15.22 29.79 -2.00
C LEU A 684 14.21 28.66 -1.70
N VAL A 685 14.62 27.67 -0.90
CA VAL A 685 13.75 26.56 -0.47
C VAL A 685 12.65 27.05 0.48
N LEU A 686 12.98 27.93 1.42
CA LEU A 686 11.99 28.55 2.32
C LEU A 686 11.00 29.46 1.56
N VAL A 687 11.45 30.22 0.57
CA VAL A 687 10.58 31.04 -0.30
C VAL A 687 9.63 30.15 -1.12
N GLY A 688 10.14 29.06 -1.69
CA GLY A 688 9.32 28.09 -2.42
C GLY A 688 8.24 27.48 -1.52
N PHE A 689 8.60 27.03 -0.31
CA PHE A 689 7.62 26.47 0.64
C PHE A 689 6.66 27.52 1.21
N ALA A 690 7.07 28.77 1.41
CA ALA A 690 6.18 29.86 1.79
C ALA A 690 5.09 30.07 0.72
N ALA A 691 5.45 30.07 -0.56
CA ALA A 691 4.49 30.16 -1.66
C ALA A 691 3.54 28.94 -1.72
N SER A 692 4.07 27.71 -1.60
CA SER A 692 3.24 26.50 -1.50
C SER A 692 2.31 26.51 -0.29
N PHE A 693 2.75 27.08 0.84
CA PHE A 693 1.96 27.21 2.06
C PHE A 693 0.86 28.27 1.93
N ILE A 694 1.12 29.40 1.27
CA ILE A 694 0.06 30.38 0.92
C ILE A 694 -1.03 29.71 0.08
N MET A 695 -0.65 28.90 -0.92
CA MET A 695 -1.61 28.13 -1.73
C MET A 695 -2.31 26.99 -0.95
N MET A 696 -1.77 26.58 0.19
CA MET A 696 -2.40 25.64 1.14
C MET A 696 -3.51 26.30 1.96
N LEU A 697 -3.45 27.62 2.17
CA LEU A 697 -4.50 28.39 2.89
C LEU A 697 -5.79 28.52 2.05
N LEU A 698 -5.69 28.45 0.72
CA LEU A 698 -6.85 28.30 -0.16
C LEU A 698 -7.46 26.90 0.05
N PRO A 699 -8.82 26.77 0.13
CA PRO A 699 -9.52 25.59 0.67
C PRO A 699 -8.89 24.26 0.22
N PRO A 700 -8.22 23.51 1.12
CA PRO A 700 -7.47 22.31 0.75
C PRO A 700 -8.41 21.15 0.44
N GLN A 701 -7.97 20.24 -0.44
CA GLN A 701 -8.62 18.93 -0.56
C GLN A 701 -8.33 18.15 0.73
N SER A 702 -9.37 17.95 1.54
CA SER A 702 -9.22 17.33 2.87
C SER A 702 -8.81 15.87 2.73
N SER A 703 -7.72 15.50 3.41
CA SER A 703 -7.29 14.11 3.48
C SER A 703 -8.29 13.24 4.23
N ARG A 704 -9.04 13.84 5.17
CA ARG A 704 -10.13 13.22 5.94
C ARG A 704 -11.29 12.82 5.03
N LYS A 705 -11.76 13.74 4.17
CA LYS A 705 -12.80 13.46 3.16
C LYS A 705 -12.36 12.37 2.18
N ALA A 706 -11.11 12.41 1.71
CA ALA A 706 -10.58 11.36 0.84
C ALA A 706 -10.53 9.98 1.54
N LEU A 707 -10.12 9.93 2.80
CA LEU A 707 -10.17 8.69 3.59
C LEU A 707 -11.60 8.18 3.72
N ARG A 708 -12.55 9.06 4.05
CA ARG A 708 -13.98 8.73 4.17
C ARG A 708 -14.57 8.15 2.88
N LEU A 709 -14.33 8.79 1.74
CA LEU A 709 -14.78 8.30 0.43
C LEU A 709 -14.13 6.95 0.05
N GLY A 710 -12.81 6.80 0.32
CA GLY A 710 -12.12 5.53 0.15
C GLY A 710 -12.72 4.43 1.04
N THR A 711 -13.03 4.76 2.28
CA THR A 711 -13.66 3.86 3.26
C THR A 711 -15.04 3.41 2.77
N ALA A 712 -15.89 4.32 2.27
CA ALA A 712 -17.20 4.01 1.68
C ALA A 712 -17.08 3.07 0.48
N SER A 713 -16.20 3.40 -0.49
CA SER A 713 -15.93 2.54 -1.64
C SER A 713 -15.46 1.14 -1.23
N THR A 714 -14.72 1.04 -0.12
CA THR A 714 -14.22 -0.23 0.40
C THR A 714 -15.34 -1.05 1.05
N VAL A 715 -16.27 -0.43 1.80
CA VAL A 715 -17.51 -1.07 2.28
C VAL A 715 -18.32 -1.65 1.11
N SER A 716 -18.51 -0.87 0.04
CA SER A 716 -19.21 -1.33 -1.17
C SER A 716 -18.50 -2.53 -1.83
N GLN A 717 -17.18 -2.51 -1.94
CA GLN A 717 -16.42 -3.65 -2.48
C GLN A 717 -16.50 -4.90 -1.59
N VAL A 718 -16.53 -4.74 -0.26
CA VAL A 718 -16.75 -5.83 0.72
C VAL A 718 -18.16 -6.41 0.59
N SER A 719 -19.19 -5.57 0.44
CA SER A 719 -20.56 -6.01 0.14
C SER A 719 -20.64 -6.85 -1.13
N GLN A 720 -19.95 -6.42 -2.19
CA GLN A 720 -19.91 -7.18 -3.45
C GLN A 720 -19.06 -8.46 -3.37
N LEU A 721 -18.12 -8.58 -2.42
CA LEU A 721 -17.44 -9.85 -2.11
C LEU A 721 -18.37 -10.79 -1.36
N TYR A 722 -19.14 -10.28 -0.40
CA TYR A 722 -20.18 -11.03 0.30
C TYR A 722 -21.23 -11.56 -0.68
N GLY A 723 -21.80 -10.71 -1.52
CA GLY A 723 -22.81 -11.11 -2.52
C GLY A 723 -22.33 -12.21 -3.47
N LEU A 724 -21.07 -12.15 -3.92
CA LEU A 724 -20.46 -13.17 -4.78
C LEU A 724 -20.22 -14.52 -4.06
N LEU A 725 -19.90 -14.50 -2.76
CA LEU A 725 -19.85 -15.73 -1.98
C LEU A 725 -21.25 -16.29 -1.76
N ILE A 726 -22.20 -15.48 -1.30
CA ILE A 726 -23.56 -15.93 -0.98
C ILE A 726 -24.28 -16.45 -2.23
N SER A 727 -24.12 -15.83 -3.41
CA SER A 727 -24.66 -16.40 -4.65
C SER A 727 -24.10 -17.80 -4.92
N SER A 728 -22.81 -18.03 -4.64
CA SER A 728 -22.13 -19.33 -4.79
C SER A 728 -22.49 -20.35 -3.70
N TRP A 729 -23.11 -19.91 -2.59
CA TRP A 729 -23.73 -20.78 -1.59
C TRP A 729 -25.16 -21.19 -1.97
N LEU A 730 -25.85 -20.39 -2.79
CA LEU A 730 -27.24 -20.61 -3.18
C LEU A 730 -27.39 -21.51 -4.42
N THR A 731 -26.44 -21.51 -5.37
CA THR A 731 -26.50 -22.34 -6.60
C THR A 731 -26.34 -23.85 -6.37
N VAL A 732 -26.18 -24.30 -5.13
CA VAL A 732 -25.92 -25.69 -4.76
C VAL A 732 -27.04 -26.65 -5.19
N GLU A 733 -28.29 -26.20 -5.19
CA GLU A 733 -29.45 -27.06 -5.55
C GLU A 733 -29.57 -27.21 -7.06
N GLU A 734 -29.45 -26.12 -7.82
CA GLU A 734 -29.36 -26.14 -9.29
C GLU A 734 -28.17 -26.99 -9.78
N GLU A 735 -27.01 -26.91 -9.12
CA GLU A 735 -25.82 -27.71 -9.47
C GLU A 735 -26.05 -29.22 -9.25
N VAL A 736 -26.72 -29.62 -8.16
CA VAL A 736 -27.03 -31.03 -7.87
C VAL A 736 -28.13 -31.61 -8.77
N GLU A 737 -29.08 -30.79 -9.22
CA GLU A 737 -30.07 -31.22 -10.22
C GLU A 737 -29.43 -31.41 -11.61
N ASN A 738 -28.50 -30.54 -12.00
CA ASN A 738 -27.73 -30.70 -13.23
C ASN A 738 -26.81 -31.93 -13.20
N GLU A 739 -26.10 -32.21 -12.09
CA GLU A 739 -25.28 -33.44 -11.96
C GLU A 739 -26.14 -34.72 -12.12
N LYS A 740 -27.36 -34.75 -11.58
CA LYS A 740 -28.32 -35.87 -11.77
C LYS A 740 -28.94 -35.96 -13.17
N ALA A 741 -28.87 -34.89 -13.96
CA ALA A 741 -29.28 -34.88 -15.35
C ALA A 741 -28.15 -35.42 -16.24
N ASP A 742 -26.91 -34.98 -16.02
CA ASP A 742 -25.72 -35.45 -16.75
C ASP A 742 -25.42 -36.94 -16.49
N GLU A 743 -25.69 -37.48 -15.28
CA GLU A 743 -25.56 -38.92 -14.99
C GLU A 743 -26.47 -39.85 -15.83
N LYS A 744 -27.39 -39.30 -16.63
CA LYS A 744 -28.27 -40.08 -17.53
C LYS A 744 -27.82 -40.12 -18.99
N GLU A 745 -26.74 -39.44 -19.36
CA GLU A 745 -26.16 -39.51 -20.72
C GLU A 745 -24.75 -40.17 -20.72
N ASP A 746 -24.34 -40.68 -21.88
CA ASP A 746 -23.39 -41.81 -22.04
C ASP A 746 -22.03 -41.76 -21.29
N PRO A 747 -21.50 -42.93 -20.84
CA PRO A 747 -20.27 -43.04 -20.03
C PRO A 747 -18.97 -43.00 -20.86
N VAL A 748 -18.76 -41.96 -21.69
CA VAL A 748 -17.63 -41.90 -22.64
C VAL A 748 -16.89 -40.54 -22.65
N GLU A 749 -16.24 -40.15 -21.54
CA GLU A 749 -15.11 -39.18 -21.58
C GLU A 749 -14.23 -39.16 -20.31
N GLU A 750 -13.57 -40.28 -19.98
CA GLU A 750 -12.84 -40.50 -18.71
C GLU A 750 -11.48 -39.75 -18.56
N ASN A 751 -11.25 -38.62 -19.26
CA ASN A 751 -9.91 -37.99 -19.32
C ASN A 751 -9.88 -36.45 -19.43
N LYS A 752 -10.78 -35.76 -18.72
CA LYS A 752 -10.60 -34.34 -18.34
C LYS A 752 -10.42 -34.25 -16.83
N PRO A 753 -9.48 -33.44 -16.30
CA PRO A 753 -9.41 -33.20 -14.86
C PRO A 753 -10.72 -32.57 -14.41
N ALA A 754 -11.36 -33.15 -13.38
CA ALA A 754 -12.66 -32.73 -12.90
C ALA A 754 -12.61 -31.32 -12.29
N SER A 755 -12.68 -30.29 -13.13
CA SER A 755 -12.94 -28.92 -12.71
C SER A 755 -14.41 -28.83 -12.30
N HIS A 756 -14.69 -29.18 -11.05
CA HIS A 756 -16.06 -29.20 -10.55
C HIS A 756 -16.74 -27.83 -10.77
N PRO A 757 -18.03 -27.80 -11.15
CA PRO A 757 -18.74 -26.56 -11.47
C PRO A 757 -18.63 -25.46 -10.40
N TYR A 758 -18.58 -25.88 -9.13
CA TYR A 758 -18.50 -25.03 -7.94
C TYR A 758 -17.18 -24.24 -7.77
N GLU A 759 -16.16 -24.38 -8.63
CA GLU A 759 -14.91 -23.60 -8.50
C GLU A 759 -14.89 -22.27 -9.27
N LYS A 760 -15.88 -22.01 -10.14
CA LYS A 760 -15.93 -20.85 -11.06
C LYS A 760 -15.86 -19.49 -10.36
N TRP A 761 -16.28 -19.38 -9.10
CA TRP A 761 -16.23 -18.14 -8.32
C TRP A 761 -14.83 -17.76 -7.81
N GLN A 762 -13.94 -18.75 -7.63
CA GLN A 762 -12.65 -18.54 -6.96
C GLN A 762 -11.76 -17.46 -7.64
N PRO A 763 -11.61 -17.41 -8.99
CA PRO A 763 -10.75 -16.41 -9.63
C PRO A 763 -11.28 -14.99 -9.46
N ALA A 764 -12.61 -14.81 -9.58
CA ALA A 764 -13.28 -13.52 -9.44
C ALA A 764 -13.18 -12.99 -7.99
N PHE A 765 -13.44 -13.86 -7.01
CA PHE A 765 -13.28 -13.56 -5.59
C PHE A 765 -11.83 -13.15 -5.26
N ARG A 766 -10.84 -13.97 -5.65
CA ARG A 766 -9.41 -13.72 -5.39
C ARG A 766 -8.93 -12.39 -5.99
N SER A 767 -9.35 -12.07 -7.21
CA SER A 767 -9.02 -10.79 -7.87
C SER A 767 -9.49 -9.59 -7.05
N LYS A 768 -10.74 -9.63 -6.61
CA LYS A 768 -11.41 -8.53 -5.89
C LYS A 768 -10.93 -8.40 -4.45
N LEU A 769 -10.66 -9.53 -3.79
CA LEU A 769 -10.05 -9.61 -2.46
C LEU A 769 -8.71 -8.84 -2.41
N ILE A 770 -7.85 -9.01 -3.41
CA ILE A 770 -6.55 -8.33 -3.51
C ILE A 770 -6.74 -6.82 -3.71
N SER A 771 -7.71 -6.38 -4.52
CA SER A 771 -8.05 -4.96 -4.69
C SER A 771 -8.45 -4.32 -3.36
N VAL A 772 -9.35 -4.98 -2.60
CA VAL A 772 -9.83 -4.50 -1.29
C VAL A 772 -8.70 -4.47 -0.25
N ALA A 773 -7.89 -5.53 -0.16
CA ALA A 773 -6.71 -5.57 0.71
C ALA A 773 -5.70 -4.46 0.35
N GLY A 774 -5.56 -4.17 -0.95
CA GLY A 774 -4.76 -3.06 -1.48
C GLY A 774 -5.24 -1.70 -1.00
N ALA A 775 -6.53 -1.42 -1.16
CA ALA A 775 -7.16 -0.18 -0.74
C ALA A 775 -7.05 0.03 0.79
N LEU A 776 -7.36 -0.99 1.59
CA LEU A 776 -7.28 -0.94 3.06
C LEU A 776 -5.86 -0.64 3.56
N ALA A 777 -4.84 -1.27 2.95
CA ALA A 777 -3.45 -1.02 3.32
C ALA A 777 -2.99 0.41 2.98
N ALA A 778 -3.40 0.93 1.82
CA ALA A 778 -3.14 2.32 1.44
C ALA A 778 -3.82 3.32 2.39
N GLN A 779 -5.07 3.04 2.78
CA GLN A 779 -5.83 3.86 3.75
C GLN A 779 -5.19 3.82 5.15
N LYS A 780 -4.74 2.66 5.63
CA LYS A 780 -3.97 2.56 6.89
C LYS A 780 -2.64 3.33 6.85
N MET A 781 -1.97 3.39 5.69
CA MET A 781 -0.78 4.24 5.53
C MET A 781 -1.15 5.74 5.52
N GLN A 782 -2.26 6.11 4.89
CA GLN A 782 -2.77 7.49 4.85
C GLN A 782 -3.22 7.98 6.25
N MET A 783 -3.80 7.11 7.08
CA MET A 783 -4.14 7.39 8.49
C MET A 783 -2.96 8.01 9.26
N ALA A 784 -1.75 7.47 9.08
CA ALA A 784 -0.55 7.96 9.75
C ALA A 784 -0.15 9.39 9.31
N THR A 785 -0.44 9.80 8.07
CA THR A 785 -0.19 11.17 7.61
C THR A 785 -1.31 12.13 8.06
N ILE A 786 -2.58 11.69 8.06
CA ILE A 786 -3.73 12.53 8.46
C ILE A 786 -3.60 13.04 9.90
N LYS A 787 -2.94 12.31 10.81
CA LYS A 787 -2.64 12.77 12.18
C LYS A 787 -1.81 14.08 12.23
N TRP A 788 -1.12 14.46 11.14
CA TRP A 788 -0.42 15.75 10.99
C TRP A 788 -1.32 16.91 10.53
N GLU A 789 -2.53 16.63 10.07
CA GLU A 789 -3.52 17.64 9.69
C GLU A 789 -4.05 18.33 10.95
N ARG A 790 -3.40 19.42 11.37
CA ARG A 790 -3.87 20.28 12.47
C ARG A 790 -5.37 20.56 12.29
N ASN A 791 -6.10 20.58 13.42
CA ASN A 791 -7.55 20.77 13.47
C ASN A 791 -7.95 22.20 13.09
N ILE A 792 -7.84 22.55 11.81
CA ILE A 792 -8.16 23.87 11.25
C ILE A 792 -9.69 24.04 11.16
N ARG A 793 -10.43 23.02 10.73
CA ARG A 793 -11.91 23.02 10.75
C ARG A 793 -12.51 22.60 12.09
N GLY A 794 -11.79 21.76 12.84
CA GLY A 794 -12.29 21.18 14.09
C GLY A 794 -11.65 19.83 14.39
N GLY A 795 -12.00 19.26 15.55
CA GLY A 795 -11.43 17.99 16.05
C GLY A 795 -11.85 16.81 15.17
N TRP A 796 -10.90 16.03 14.67
CA TRP A 796 -11.20 14.84 13.87
C TRP A 796 -11.40 13.59 14.75
N PRO A 797 -12.45 12.76 14.53
CA PRO A 797 -12.64 11.49 15.23
C PRO A 797 -11.70 10.39 14.69
N ALA A 798 -10.39 10.56 14.85
CA ALA A 798 -9.36 9.64 14.35
C ALA A 798 -9.59 8.19 14.79
N GLU A 799 -9.89 7.99 16.09
CA GLU A 799 -10.18 6.69 16.70
C GLU A 799 -11.33 5.95 16.01
N HIS A 800 -12.35 6.68 15.55
CA HIS A 800 -13.51 6.06 14.91
C HIS A 800 -13.13 5.52 13.52
N TYR A 801 -12.36 6.28 12.73
CA TYR A 801 -11.84 5.81 11.45
C TYR A 801 -10.77 4.71 11.60
N GLU A 802 -9.94 4.76 12.64
CA GLU A 802 -8.94 3.72 12.96
C GLU A 802 -9.65 2.39 13.25
N LYS A 803 -10.66 2.41 14.13
CA LYS A 803 -11.54 1.27 14.41
C LYS A 803 -12.31 0.81 13.17
N LEU A 804 -12.82 1.72 12.33
CA LEU A 804 -13.56 1.37 11.12
C LEU A 804 -12.67 0.59 10.13
N LEU A 805 -11.43 1.02 9.92
CA LEU A 805 -10.45 0.31 9.08
C LEU A 805 -10.01 -1.03 9.68
N GLU A 806 -9.91 -1.16 11.00
CA GLU A 806 -9.66 -2.43 11.68
C GLU A 806 -10.81 -3.42 11.47
N VAL A 807 -12.05 -2.97 11.66
CA VAL A 807 -13.24 -3.82 11.46
C VAL A 807 -13.36 -4.26 9.99
N GLN A 808 -13.08 -3.39 9.00
CA GLN A 808 -13.07 -3.81 7.59
C GLN A 808 -11.99 -4.87 7.28
N VAL A 809 -10.80 -4.77 7.86
CA VAL A 809 -9.76 -5.82 7.72
C VAL A 809 -10.22 -7.14 8.36
N LYS A 810 -10.96 -7.08 9.47
CA LYS A 810 -11.58 -8.25 10.08
C LYS A 810 -12.66 -8.86 9.16
N MET A 811 -13.58 -8.05 8.62
CA MET A 811 -14.61 -8.52 7.67
C MET A 811 -13.99 -9.21 6.45
N LEU A 812 -12.87 -8.69 5.92
CA LEU A 812 -12.16 -9.31 4.83
C LEU A 812 -11.61 -10.70 5.22
N SER A 813 -11.12 -10.83 6.45
CA SER A 813 -10.63 -12.10 7.02
C SER A 813 -11.76 -13.11 7.27
N ASP A 814 -12.94 -12.63 7.69
CA ASP A 814 -14.13 -13.46 7.87
C ASP A 814 -14.69 -13.94 6.52
N LEU A 815 -14.71 -13.09 5.49
CA LEU A 815 -15.06 -13.49 4.11
C LEU A 815 -14.08 -14.52 3.54
N ILE A 816 -12.78 -14.44 3.84
CA ILE A 816 -11.79 -15.47 3.45
C ILE A 816 -12.10 -16.82 4.13
N GLN A 817 -12.46 -16.82 5.42
CA GLN A 817 -12.82 -18.04 6.14
C GLN A 817 -14.12 -18.67 5.60
N LEU A 818 -15.12 -17.85 5.27
CA LEU A 818 -16.36 -18.30 4.64
C LEU A 818 -16.11 -18.90 3.24
N ALA A 819 -15.21 -18.29 2.46
CA ALA A 819 -14.76 -18.81 1.17
C ALA A 819 -13.99 -20.14 1.29
N GLY A 820 -13.14 -20.27 2.32
CA GLY A 820 -12.44 -21.52 2.64
C GLY A 820 -13.42 -22.64 2.98
N ALA A 821 -14.39 -22.36 3.86
CA ALA A 821 -15.45 -23.31 4.20
C ALA A 821 -16.25 -23.78 2.96
N LEU A 822 -16.64 -22.84 2.07
CA LEU A 822 -17.34 -23.16 0.82
C LEU A 822 -16.54 -24.15 -0.05
N SER A 823 -15.23 -23.94 -0.18
CA SER A 823 -14.36 -24.79 -1.01
C SER A 823 -14.19 -26.23 -0.50
N VAL A 824 -14.45 -26.50 0.78
CA VAL A 824 -14.20 -27.80 1.43
C VAL A 824 -15.48 -28.55 1.81
N LEU A 825 -16.59 -27.85 2.05
CA LEU A 825 -17.85 -28.47 2.46
C LEU A 825 -18.54 -29.21 1.30
N SER A 826 -18.94 -30.46 1.54
CA SER A 826 -19.69 -31.28 0.60
C SER A 826 -21.13 -30.75 0.40
N PRO A 827 -21.81 -31.04 -0.74
CA PRO A 827 -23.13 -30.51 -1.04
C PRO A 827 -24.17 -30.77 0.06
N LYS A 828 -24.12 -31.93 0.72
CA LYS A 828 -25.00 -32.28 1.85
C LYS A 828 -24.87 -31.31 3.04
N TRP A 829 -23.65 -30.88 3.36
CA TRP A 829 -23.42 -29.90 4.42
C TRP A 829 -23.69 -28.45 3.97
N ARG A 830 -23.50 -28.12 2.69
CA ARG A 830 -23.91 -26.82 2.14
C ARG A 830 -25.44 -26.65 2.20
N HIS A 831 -26.19 -27.65 1.73
CA HIS A 831 -27.65 -27.71 1.84
C HIS A 831 -28.12 -27.67 3.31
N ARG A 832 -27.44 -28.37 4.23
CA ARG A 832 -27.69 -28.25 5.68
C ARG A 832 -27.43 -26.83 6.20
N LEU A 833 -26.40 -26.11 5.71
CA LEU A 833 -26.13 -24.72 6.11
C LEU A 833 -27.24 -23.78 5.62
N LEU A 834 -27.72 -24.02 4.40
CA LEU A 834 -28.81 -23.27 3.76
C LEU A 834 -30.16 -23.42 4.49
N HIS A 835 -30.52 -24.65 4.88
CA HIS A 835 -31.84 -24.92 5.50
C HIS A 835 -31.87 -25.01 7.04
N LYS A 836 -30.73 -25.25 7.71
CA LYS A 836 -30.66 -25.34 9.20
C LYS A 836 -29.93 -24.17 9.87
N THR A 837 -29.53 -23.12 9.15
CA THR A 837 -28.98 -21.91 9.79
C THR A 837 -29.65 -20.63 9.31
N SER A 838 -29.90 -19.70 10.24
CA SER A 838 -30.52 -18.41 9.96
C SER A 838 -29.71 -17.51 9.01
N PHE A 839 -28.39 -17.78 8.86
CA PHE A 839 -27.46 -16.95 8.07
C PHE A 839 -27.76 -16.91 6.57
N LEU A 840 -28.37 -17.96 6.02
CA LEU A 840 -28.76 -18.03 4.60
C LEU A 840 -30.26 -17.78 4.38
N ASN A 841 -30.99 -17.29 5.40
CA ASN A 841 -32.39 -16.87 5.22
C ASN A 841 -32.47 -15.69 4.22
N PRO A 842 -33.31 -15.76 3.16
CA PRO A 842 -33.43 -14.69 2.16
C PRO A 842 -33.70 -13.30 2.74
N ASN A 843 -34.50 -13.21 3.81
CA ASN A 843 -34.81 -11.94 4.47
C ASN A 843 -33.58 -11.34 5.15
N LEU A 844 -32.74 -12.17 5.80
CA LEU A 844 -31.51 -11.72 6.42
C LEU A 844 -30.46 -11.29 5.37
N ILE A 845 -30.36 -12.03 4.25
CA ILE A 845 -29.46 -11.65 3.15
C ILE A 845 -29.84 -10.25 2.61
N SER A 846 -31.15 -9.98 2.48
CA SER A 846 -31.67 -8.66 2.10
C SER A 846 -31.32 -7.58 3.12
N ASP A 847 -31.56 -7.81 4.41
CA ASP A 847 -31.20 -6.89 5.50
C ASP A 847 -29.69 -6.56 5.50
N VAL A 848 -28.83 -7.57 5.33
CA VAL A 848 -27.37 -7.41 5.28
C VAL A 848 -26.93 -6.56 4.09
N MET A 849 -27.45 -6.85 2.89
CA MET A 849 -27.15 -6.06 1.69
C MET A 849 -27.65 -4.62 1.80
N ALA A 850 -28.81 -4.41 2.43
CA ALA A 850 -29.35 -3.08 2.68
C ALA A 850 -28.46 -2.26 3.64
N ILE A 851 -28.01 -2.83 4.78
CA ILE A 851 -27.13 -2.13 5.72
C ILE A 851 -25.78 -1.80 5.06
N PHE A 852 -25.19 -2.72 4.28
CA PHE A 852 -23.98 -2.43 3.50
C PHE A 852 -24.16 -1.21 2.58
N GLY A 853 -25.27 -1.15 1.84
CA GLY A 853 -25.61 -0.02 0.97
C GLY A 853 -25.79 1.29 1.74
N ILE A 854 -26.55 1.27 2.84
CA ILE A 854 -26.83 2.44 3.68
C ILE A 854 -25.53 2.97 4.33
N VAL A 855 -24.68 2.09 4.86
CA VAL A 855 -23.39 2.47 5.44
C VAL A 855 -22.47 3.08 4.38
N SER A 856 -22.36 2.46 3.19
CA SER A 856 -21.58 3.03 2.09
C SER A 856 -22.09 4.41 1.70
N MET A 857 -23.38 4.55 1.44
CA MET A 857 -24.01 5.80 1.00
C MET A 857 -23.93 6.91 2.07
N SER A 858 -24.11 6.56 3.35
CA SER A 858 -23.98 7.51 4.46
C SER A 858 -22.54 7.99 4.63
N LEU A 859 -21.54 7.09 4.56
CA LEU A 859 -20.13 7.49 4.59
C LEU A 859 -19.75 8.32 3.36
N GLU A 860 -20.28 8.01 2.18
CA GLU A 860 -20.01 8.72 0.93
C GLU A 860 -20.57 10.16 0.95
N THR A 861 -21.84 10.31 1.30
CA THR A 861 -22.55 11.60 1.31
C THR A 861 -22.38 12.41 2.60
N GLY A 862 -22.04 11.75 3.70
CA GLY A 862 -22.09 12.35 5.04
C GLY A 862 -23.52 12.69 5.49
N HIS A 863 -24.52 11.92 5.06
CA HIS A 863 -25.90 12.05 5.56
C HIS A 863 -26.13 11.16 6.80
N PRO A 864 -26.93 11.63 7.78
CA PRO A 864 -27.27 10.86 8.97
C PRO A 864 -28.09 9.63 8.62
N VAL A 865 -28.00 8.60 9.47
CA VAL A 865 -28.70 7.31 9.30
C VAL A 865 -29.95 7.29 10.18
N HIS A 866 -31.06 6.70 9.71
CA HIS A 866 -32.26 6.58 10.55
C HIS A 866 -32.03 5.64 11.74
N GLU A 867 -32.52 6.03 12.93
CA GLU A 867 -32.39 5.25 14.15
C GLU A 867 -33.10 3.90 14.04
N VAL A 868 -34.27 3.89 13.40
CA VAL A 868 -35.18 2.75 13.15
C VAL A 868 -34.50 1.55 12.48
N LEU A 869 -33.41 1.77 11.73
CA LEU A 869 -32.68 0.71 11.06
C LEU A 869 -32.06 -0.27 12.08
N PRO A 870 -32.16 -1.59 11.85
CA PRO A 870 -31.76 -2.62 12.81
C PRO A 870 -30.32 -2.40 13.29
N SER A 871 -30.17 -2.32 14.61
CA SER A 871 -28.89 -2.11 15.31
C SER A 871 -28.12 -3.40 15.59
N ASN A 872 -28.78 -4.55 15.43
CA ASN A 872 -28.23 -5.88 15.66
C ASN A 872 -28.78 -6.85 14.61
N LEU A 873 -27.94 -7.25 13.66
CA LEU A 873 -28.28 -8.22 12.63
C LEU A 873 -28.46 -9.65 13.19
N LEU A 874 -27.90 -9.95 14.36
CA LEU A 874 -28.09 -11.25 15.00
C LEU A 874 -29.52 -11.41 15.52
N ASP A 875 -30.10 -10.37 16.12
CA ASP A 875 -31.50 -10.38 16.57
C ASP A 875 -32.46 -10.51 15.37
N ARG A 876 -32.15 -9.86 14.24
CA ARG A 876 -32.85 -10.07 12.97
C ARG A 876 -32.77 -11.52 12.50
N SER A 877 -31.59 -12.16 12.59
CA SER A 877 -31.42 -13.56 12.20
C SER A 877 -32.29 -14.51 13.02
N VAL A 878 -32.40 -14.29 14.34
CA VAL A 878 -33.25 -15.08 15.24
C VAL A 878 -34.73 -14.82 14.97
N TYR A 879 -35.12 -13.56 14.75
CA TYR A 879 -36.48 -13.17 14.39
C TYR A 879 -36.97 -13.83 13.10
N HIS A 880 -36.12 -13.86 12.05
CA HIS A 880 -36.45 -14.49 10.77
C HIS A 880 -36.50 -16.03 10.89
N ASP A 881 -35.66 -16.65 11.72
CA ASP A 881 -35.71 -18.09 12.02
C ASP A 881 -37.02 -18.49 12.73
N ASP A 882 -37.40 -17.75 13.77
CA ASP A 882 -38.63 -17.99 14.55
C ASP A 882 -39.91 -17.76 13.72
N GLN A 883 -39.93 -16.74 12.85
CA GLN A 883 -41.00 -16.59 11.86
C GLN A 883 -41.07 -17.77 10.88
N THR A 884 -39.92 -18.22 10.37
CA THR A 884 -39.88 -19.33 9.40
C THR A 884 -40.38 -20.63 10.04
N ARG A 885 -39.98 -20.89 11.30
CA ARG A 885 -40.45 -22.03 12.10
C ARG A 885 -41.94 -21.96 12.41
N SER A 886 -42.42 -20.84 12.94
CA SER A 886 -43.83 -20.68 13.31
C SER A 886 -44.78 -20.68 12.10
N LEU A 887 -44.33 -20.20 10.93
CA LEU A 887 -45.05 -20.39 9.66
C LEU A 887 -45.08 -21.85 9.25
N GLY A 888 -43.95 -22.57 9.29
CA GLY A 888 -43.89 -24.00 8.99
C GLY A 888 -44.79 -24.85 9.91
N GLU A 889 -44.87 -24.51 11.20
CA GLU A 889 -45.80 -25.15 12.15
C GLU A 889 -47.28 -24.82 11.87
N ARG A 890 -47.58 -23.61 11.40
CA ARG A 890 -48.93 -23.23 10.96
C ARG A 890 -49.34 -23.99 9.70
N PHE A 891 -48.49 -24.08 8.69
CA PHE A 891 -48.76 -24.89 7.49
C PHE A 891 -48.96 -26.37 7.85
N LYS A 892 -48.09 -26.96 8.68
CA LYS A 892 -48.29 -28.32 9.23
C LYS A 892 -49.56 -28.52 10.07
N ARG A 893 -50.23 -27.45 10.53
CA ARG A 893 -51.57 -27.53 11.16
C ARG A 893 -52.70 -27.45 10.13
N PHE A 894 -52.51 -26.78 9.00
CA PHE A 894 -53.47 -26.73 7.90
C PHE A 894 -53.45 -28.03 7.08
N ASP A 895 -52.26 -28.55 6.75
CA ASP A 895 -52.08 -29.78 5.95
C ASP A 895 -52.48 -31.07 6.70
N ARG A 896 -52.90 -30.97 7.97
CA ARG A 896 -53.43 -32.11 8.76
C ARG A 896 -54.91 -32.43 8.48
N ILE A 897 -55.52 -31.75 7.51
CA ILE A 897 -56.93 -31.95 7.13
C ILE A 897 -57.06 -32.96 5.99
N ASP A 898 -56.05 -33.11 5.14
CA ASP A 898 -56.01 -34.06 4.03
C ASP A 898 -54.90 -35.12 4.24
N GLY A 899 -55.13 -36.35 3.75
CA GLY A 899 -54.45 -37.56 4.24
C GLY A 899 -53.11 -37.92 3.59
N GLU A 900 -52.30 -38.64 4.38
CA GLU A 900 -51.24 -39.61 4.04
C GLU A 900 -50.06 -39.25 3.10
N GLU A 901 -50.11 -38.22 2.24
CA GLU A 901 -48.97 -37.90 1.35
C GLU A 901 -47.92 -36.96 1.98
N ALA A 902 -48.24 -36.28 3.10
CA ALA A 902 -47.33 -35.35 3.79
C ALA A 902 -46.21 -36.02 4.64
N ALA A 903 -45.98 -37.32 4.48
CA ALA A 903 -44.98 -38.07 5.25
C ALA A 903 -43.57 -38.05 4.62
N GLU A 904 -43.45 -37.96 3.29
CA GLU A 904 -42.15 -37.95 2.59
C GLU A 904 -41.49 -36.56 2.52
N SER A 905 -42.26 -35.48 2.72
CA SER A 905 -41.75 -34.09 2.80
C SER A 905 -41.43 -33.63 4.23
N ALA A 906 -41.33 -34.56 5.19
CA ALA A 906 -40.89 -34.25 6.54
C ALA A 906 -39.44 -33.68 6.51
N PRO A 907 -39.18 -32.48 7.06
CA PRO A 907 -37.83 -31.93 7.06
C PRO A 907 -36.89 -32.87 7.84
N ILE A 908 -35.78 -33.23 7.20
CA ILE A 908 -34.84 -34.24 7.67
C ILE A 908 -34.52 -34.00 9.16
N THR A 909 -34.89 -35.01 9.95
CA THR A 909 -35.00 -35.03 11.42
C THR A 909 -34.04 -34.13 12.19
N ASP A 910 -34.53 -33.58 13.30
CA ASP A 910 -33.70 -32.97 14.34
C ASP A 910 -32.96 -34.06 15.12
N GLU A 911 -32.00 -34.69 14.44
CA GLU A 911 -31.05 -35.58 15.09
C GLU A 911 -30.25 -34.79 16.13
N PRO A 912 -30.15 -35.26 17.38
CA PRO A 912 -29.40 -34.57 18.42
C PRO A 912 -27.91 -34.42 18.06
N LEU A 913 -27.28 -33.41 18.65
CA LEU A 913 -25.85 -33.14 18.53
C LEU A 913 -25.05 -34.14 19.37
N THR A 914 -24.74 -35.30 18.80
CA THR A 914 -23.90 -36.33 19.41
C THR A 914 -22.41 -35.92 19.39
N GLY A 915 -21.63 -36.30 20.40
CA GLY A 915 -20.18 -36.10 20.44
C GLY A 915 -19.46 -36.68 19.22
N GLN A 916 -19.97 -37.80 18.68
CA GLN A 916 -19.48 -38.39 17.43
C GLN A 916 -19.58 -37.45 16.20
N LYS A 917 -20.57 -36.54 16.17
CA LYS A 917 -20.71 -35.53 15.11
C LYS A 917 -19.76 -34.35 15.32
N LEU A 918 -19.49 -33.96 16.57
CA LEU A 918 -18.49 -32.94 16.90
C LEU A 918 -17.09 -33.36 16.40
N MET A 919 -16.82 -34.66 16.42
CA MET A 919 -15.58 -35.27 15.92
C MET A 919 -15.54 -35.44 14.38
N ALA A 920 -16.57 -35.05 13.61
CA ALA A 920 -16.55 -35.15 12.13
C ALA A 920 -15.86 -33.94 11.48
N MET A 921 -15.01 -34.14 10.46
CA MET A 921 -14.19 -33.05 9.87
C MET A 921 -15.02 -32.02 9.10
N GLU A 922 -16.10 -32.47 8.47
CA GLU A 922 -17.06 -31.57 7.83
C GLU A 922 -17.76 -30.67 8.87
N TYR A 923 -17.91 -31.12 10.12
CA TYR A 923 -18.52 -30.32 11.18
C TYR A 923 -17.60 -29.19 11.68
N SER A 924 -16.29 -29.39 11.82
CA SER A 924 -15.36 -28.30 12.18
C SER A 924 -15.28 -27.26 11.05
N THR A 925 -15.28 -27.72 9.81
CA THR A 925 -15.34 -26.88 8.59
C THR A 925 -16.65 -26.08 8.53
N PHE A 926 -17.79 -26.72 8.81
CA PHE A 926 -19.12 -26.10 8.90
C PHE A 926 -19.19 -25.05 10.03
N ALA A 927 -18.73 -25.41 11.23
CA ALA A 927 -18.68 -24.53 12.39
C ALA A 927 -17.78 -23.31 12.14
N THR A 928 -16.70 -23.46 11.36
CA THR A 928 -15.84 -22.36 10.93
C THR A 928 -16.57 -21.40 9.99
N GLY A 929 -17.29 -21.92 8.99
CA GLY A 929 -18.12 -21.11 8.09
C GLY A 929 -19.23 -20.33 8.83
N VAL A 930 -19.92 -20.99 9.75
CA VAL A 930 -20.95 -20.37 10.61
C VAL A 930 -20.34 -19.29 11.53
N SER A 931 -19.16 -19.55 12.11
CA SER A 931 -18.45 -18.56 12.95
C SER A 931 -18.03 -17.33 12.15
N ALA A 932 -17.56 -17.53 10.91
CA ALA A 932 -17.19 -16.45 10.01
C ALA A 932 -18.42 -15.60 9.62
N ALA A 933 -19.56 -16.22 9.32
CA ALA A 933 -20.82 -15.50 9.06
C ALA A 933 -21.26 -14.68 10.28
N PHE A 934 -21.23 -15.26 11.48
CA PHE A 934 -21.55 -14.56 12.73
C PHE A 934 -20.62 -13.36 12.98
N HIS A 935 -19.30 -13.52 12.80
CA HIS A 935 -18.34 -12.43 12.95
C HIS A 935 -18.55 -11.33 11.91
N LEU A 936 -18.91 -11.68 10.67
CA LEU A 936 -19.22 -10.73 9.62
C LEU A 936 -20.46 -9.88 9.93
N LEU A 937 -21.54 -10.48 10.43
CA LEU A 937 -22.73 -9.75 10.88
C LEU A 937 -22.38 -8.77 12.01
N HIS A 938 -21.68 -9.26 13.05
CA HIS A 938 -21.28 -8.41 14.16
C HIS A 938 -20.31 -7.29 13.75
N ALA A 939 -19.43 -7.53 12.77
CA ALA A 939 -18.55 -6.51 12.21
C ALA A 939 -19.33 -5.46 11.39
N LEU A 940 -20.36 -5.88 10.64
CA LEU A 940 -21.26 -4.96 9.94
C LEU A 940 -22.07 -4.09 10.93
N ASP A 941 -22.57 -4.67 12.02
CA ASP A 941 -23.21 -3.94 13.12
C ASP A 941 -22.25 -2.89 13.73
N GLN A 942 -20.98 -3.26 13.96
CA GLN A 942 -19.97 -2.31 14.45
C GLN A 942 -19.72 -1.14 13.49
N ILE A 943 -19.60 -1.38 12.17
CA ILE A 943 -19.44 -0.27 11.20
C ILE A 943 -20.73 0.56 11.10
N HIS A 944 -21.90 -0.07 11.19
CA HIS A 944 -23.19 0.63 11.21
C HIS A 944 -23.29 1.59 12.41
N LEU A 945 -22.91 1.14 13.61
CA LEU A 945 -22.83 1.98 14.81
C LEU A 945 -21.82 3.13 14.67
N ILE A 946 -20.60 2.85 14.20
CA ILE A 946 -19.58 3.89 13.98
C ILE A 946 -20.06 4.92 12.94
N THR A 947 -20.76 4.49 11.90
CA THR A 947 -21.34 5.38 10.87
C THR A 947 -22.47 6.25 11.46
N LYS A 948 -23.35 5.67 12.30
CA LYS A 948 -24.36 6.41 13.07
C LYS A 948 -23.72 7.48 13.98
N GLU A 949 -22.61 7.17 14.64
CA GLU A 949 -21.86 8.14 15.48
C GLU A 949 -21.23 9.28 14.67
N LEU A 950 -20.63 8.95 13.51
CA LEU A 950 -19.90 9.87 12.62
C LEU A 950 -20.83 10.82 11.84
N CYS A 951 -21.84 10.28 11.15
CA CYS A 951 -22.73 11.05 10.27
C CYS A 951 -23.97 11.60 11.00
N GLY A 952 -24.27 11.09 12.20
CA GLY A 952 -25.45 11.42 12.98
C GLY A 952 -26.62 10.46 12.76
N THR A 953 -27.64 10.60 13.59
CA THR A 953 -28.83 9.73 13.61
C THR A 953 -30.11 10.57 13.56
N ILE A 954 -31.02 10.23 12.63
CA ILE A 954 -32.38 10.80 12.62
C ILE A 954 -33.29 9.89 13.47
N PRO A 955 -33.80 10.36 14.62
CA PRO A 955 -34.83 9.65 15.37
C PRO A 955 -36.16 9.70 14.61
N LEU A 956 -36.97 8.65 14.76
CA LEU A 956 -38.39 8.70 14.33
C LEU A 956 -39.23 8.91 15.59
N GLU A 957 -39.73 10.13 15.78
CA GLU A 957 -40.48 10.49 17.00
C GLU A 957 -41.68 9.56 17.22
N GLY A 958 -41.84 9.08 18.45
CA GLY A 958 -42.88 8.10 18.81
C GLY A 958 -42.60 6.64 18.42
N TYR A 959 -41.59 6.35 17.58
CA TYR A 959 -41.33 4.97 17.13
C TYR A 959 -40.98 4.02 18.28
N ASN A 960 -40.03 4.40 19.15
CA ASN A 960 -39.59 3.54 20.24
C ASN A 960 -40.76 3.21 21.19
N ARG A 961 -41.61 4.20 21.50
CA ARG A 961 -42.83 4.01 22.27
C ARG A 961 -43.83 3.07 21.56
N TRP A 962 -44.12 3.30 20.28
CA TRP A 962 -45.02 2.43 19.52
C TRP A 962 -44.49 1.00 19.44
N ARG A 963 -43.17 0.83 19.28
CA ARG A 963 -42.48 -0.45 19.24
C ARG A 963 -42.59 -1.17 20.59
N GLU A 964 -42.36 -0.49 21.70
CA GLU A 964 -42.55 -1.05 23.05
C GLU A 964 -44.02 -1.46 23.27
N GLU A 965 -44.99 -0.61 22.94
CA GLU A 965 -46.43 -0.93 23.01
C GLU A 965 -46.81 -2.12 22.10
N TYR A 966 -46.15 -2.27 20.95
CA TYR A 966 -46.34 -3.38 20.01
C TYR A 966 -45.73 -4.68 20.54
N GLU A 967 -44.48 -4.66 21.03
CA GLU A 967 -43.79 -5.81 21.60
C GLU A 967 -44.48 -6.32 22.88
N LEU A 968 -44.96 -5.43 23.75
CA LEU A 968 -45.75 -5.79 24.94
C LEU A 968 -47.04 -6.53 24.56
N LYS A 969 -47.80 -6.01 23.58
CA LYS A 969 -49.02 -6.66 23.06
C LYS A 969 -48.74 -8.05 22.49
N HIS A 970 -47.63 -8.24 21.78
CA HIS A 970 -47.27 -9.55 21.22
C HIS A 970 -46.75 -10.53 22.28
N MET A 971 -46.15 -10.05 23.38
CA MET A 971 -45.80 -10.85 24.55
C MET A 971 -46.99 -11.13 25.51
N GLY A 972 -48.22 -10.75 25.13
CA GLY A 972 -49.42 -11.01 25.94
C GLY A 972 -49.47 -10.25 27.28
N ARG A 973 -48.63 -9.21 27.43
CA ARG A 973 -48.63 -8.33 28.61
C ARG A 973 -49.43 -7.08 28.29
N SER A 974 -50.40 -6.74 29.13
CA SER A 974 -51.07 -5.44 29.03
C SER A 974 -50.06 -4.32 29.29
N VAL A 975 -50.14 -3.27 28.49
CA VAL A 975 -49.43 -1.99 28.69
C VAL A 975 -49.88 -1.35 30.00
#